data_AF-A0A7C4C8T1-F1
#
_entry.id   AF-A0A7C4C8T1-F1
#
_cell.length_a   1.000
_cell.length_b   1.000
_cell.length_c   1.000
_cell.angle_alpha   90.00
_cell.angle_beta   90.00
_cell.angle_gamma   90.00
#
_symmetry.space_group_name_H-M   'P 1'
#
loop_
_entity.id
_entity.type
_entity.pdbx_description
1 polymer ?
#
loop_
_entity_poly.entity_id
_entity_poly.type
_entity_poly.pdbx_seq_one_letter_code
_entity_poly.pdbx_strand_id
1 'polypeptide(L)'
;RGVHLEVCRPDAARSVEQNLAGQWVIADGVMLRLGLLGAHQAENAAVVLRAVSALRRQGVAVGEEHVRAGLASVRWPGRLQVLRTNPPWLLDGAHNAAGAAALAREVHRFVTSAESELAQLTEDCLASGPARDDVTQYRMADDVARMLVQKQEQANRETAARLAEIEAEPGRFGLDGGHPKYREGLKKFRADPYWLSSDEAEAIGHKQYFVVEEDRKAAHMTEHGAKAAQAHLGIGSFYDSRNMNWPHYIDNALRAHKVYQRDKEYVVQNDQIIIVDEFTGRLMHGRQWSDGLHQAVEAKERVTIKQETQTLATITLQNLFKLYRQLAGMTGTAMTEADEFMKIYKLEVIAIPTNKPVRRIDYNDKIYKSVASKFDAVVEEIRSYSQEGYPADAWSLHDLLKHARRTLVSEQEHGRADAAVPAQLAAIDRALAAFNGGKGDEAALAAGYRELMGEWVGGRPVLVGTTSVEASEKLSEALTRRYGVEHEVLNARPDAVARESEIVAKAGQQHELVRGKQKRIVGNVTIATNMAGRGTDIVLGPGVAALGGLHVVGTERHESRRIDNQLRGRCGRQGDPGSSRFFLSFEDDLLRLFMGEWVLRMLQMLGFEEGMAIEDRRVNRGIEKAQKKVEERNFGIRKNLLEYDEVMDHQRKTFYALRQRILEGRGLTELIWEMIDDTVSDAVERYLDPKYPAQCAAEWAGQHLGVPLESGKLDTHDLKTLQDQVRDLAAYEARQLIQRMIGEYVDPDVPPEEWDVRGLAGWAAQYGVTLSQNQMKKMTPPELQEHIIAAAEARIATADLAPLEQYVDPQFARGRLARWAKDKFDLDIPPEELAAASREDAARRLTEAMRAAYRRREIEYPVAAVISFALERGGSNANEVAARLAAWAGRKYGRDWTYEHFVNRAPEDVFTELRALNEDFLTNRRLDAEVDTAVAQHSGAALEQWARQRFGPVMDSRPLDLSGDVAAQLKQCAYEMLRFELTWLEQQILLSTFDGLWKDHMWSMDLLRHSIGLRGYAEQDPKIAFKREGTRMFNEMLVT
;
A
#
# COMPACT_ATOMS: atom_id res chain seq x y z
N ARG A 1 59.61 -9.55 7.32
CA ARG A 1 59.50 -10.29 8.60
C ARG A 1 58.07 -10.09 9.08
N GLY A 2 57.30 -11.18 9.17
CA GLY A 2 55.83 -11.16 9.25
C GLY A 2 55.29 -10.53 10.52
N VAL A 3 54.32 -9.64 10.36
CA VAL A 3 53.48 -9.14 11.45
C VAL A 3 52.14 -9.85 11.31
N HIS A 4 51.91 -10.87 12.12
CA HIS A 4 50.56 -11.38 12.37
C HIS A 4 49.83 -10.33 13.21
N LEU A 5 48.85 -9.65 12.63
CA LEU A 5 47.86 -8.88 13.38
C LEU A 5 46.90 -9.89 14.02
N GLU A 6 47.14 -10.24 15.29
CA GLU A 6 46.10 -10.89 16.10
C GLU A 6 44.92 -9.92 16.23
N VAL A 7 43.80 -10.24 15.57
CA VAL A 7 42.52 -9.60 15.86
C VAL A 7 42.13 -10.02 17.28
N CYS A 8 42.27 -9.10 18.24
CA CYS A 8 41.99 -9.36 19.65
C CYS A 8 40.76 -8.59 20.17
N ARG A 9 40.19 -9.15 21.24
CA ARG A 9 38.81 -8.98 21.74
C ARG A 9 38.37 -7.54 22.11
N PRO A 10 37.06 -7.22 22.07
CA PRO A 10 36.48 -5.88 22.23
C PRO A 10 36.59 -5.23 23.62
N ASP A 11 37.07 -5.92 24.66
CA ASP A 11 36.79 -5.56 26.06
C ASP A 11 37.76 -4.55 26.71
N ALA A 12 38.73 -3.99 25.96
CA ALA A 12 39.86 -3.25 26.54
C ALA A 12 39.60 -1.76 26.86
N ALA A 13 38.59 -1.13 26.25
CA ALA A 13 38.22 0.26 26.53
C ALA A 13 36.71 0.39 26.69
N ARG A 14 36.25 0.99 27.79
CA ARG A 14 34.83 1.20 28.07
C ARG A 14 34.51 2.69 28.09
N SER A 15 33.42 3.07 27.42
CA SER A 15 32.85 4.41 27.51
C SER A 15 32.29 4.63 28.91
N VAL A 16 32.65 5.76 29.53
CA VAL A 16 32.26 6.07 30.92
C VAL A 16 31.37 7.30 30.98
N GLU A 17 31.62 8.28 30.12
CA GLU A 17 30.82 9.48 30.02
C GLU A 17 30.85 10.02 28.59
N GLN A 18 29.71 10.45 28.06
CA GLN A 18 29.60 10.94 26.70
C GLN A 18 28.60 12.11 26.65
N ASN A 19 29.05 13.25 26.15
CA ASN A 19 28.22 14.44 25.94
C ASN A 19 28.64 15.16 24.65
N LEU A 20 27.92 16.22 24.27
CA LEU A 20 28.23 16.97 23.04
C LEU A 20 29.60 17.69 23.07
N ALA A 21 30.29 17.73 24.21
CA ALA A 21 31.64 18.30 24.34
C ALA A 21 32.75 17.24 24.18
N GLY A 22 32.41 15.95 24.08
CA GLY A 22 33.35 14.86 23.84
C GLY A 22 32.97 13.57 24.57
N GLN A 23 33.83 12.55 24.43
CA GLN A 23 33.65 11.26 25.07
C GLN A 23 34.84 10.94 25.97
N TRP A 24 34.57 10.35 27.13
CA TRP A 24 35.58 9.86 28.06
C TRP A 24 35.53 8.33 28.11
N VAL A 25 36.70 7.73 27.97
CA VAL A 25 36.89 6.28 27.99
C VAL A 25 37.92 5.90 29.04
N ILE A 26 37.72 4.76 29.69
CA ILE A 26 38.74 4.13 30.53
C ILE A 26 39.35 2.99 29.72
N ALA A 27 40.66 3.06 29.50
CA ALA A 27 41.45 2.01 28.86
C ALA A 27 42.68 1.73 29.74
N ASP A 28 42.91 0.45 30.07
CA ASP A 28 44.01 0.01 30.96
C ASP A 28 44.10 0.81 32.29
N GLY A 29 42.95 1.20 32.86
CA GLY A 29 42.87 1.95 34.14
C GLY A 29 43.08 3.47 34.04
N VAL A 30 43.28 4.01 32.83
CA VAL A 30 43.51 5.45 32.60
C VAL A 30 42.31 6.09 31.89
N MET A 31 41.86 7.23 32.40
CA MET A 31 40.76 8.00 31.82
C MET A 31 41.25 8.91 30.69
N LEU A 32 40.84 8.63 29.46
CA LEU A 32 41.24 9.34 28.24
C LEU A 32 40.05 10.07 27.63
N ARG A 33 40.30 11.28 27.10
CA ARG A 33 39.31 12.06 26.34
C ARG A 33 39.46 11.76 24.86
N LEU A 34 38.35 11.45 24.20
CA LEU A 34 38.25 11.29 22.75
C LEU A 34 37.59 12.53 22.14
N GLY A 35 38.12 12.99 21.00
CA GLY A 35 37.55 14.08 20.21
C GLY A 35 36.33 13.68 19.38
N LEU A 36 36.15 12.38 19.12
CA LEU A 36 35.01 11.81 18.39
C LEU A 36 34.01 11.18 19.37
N LEU A 37 32.72 11.27 19.04
CA LEU A 37 31.64 10.63 19.79
C LEU A 37 31.36 9.22 19.26
N GLY A 38 30.92 8.32 20.12
CA GLY A 38 30.40 7.00 19.78
C GLY A 38 31.03 5.83 20.55
N ALA A 39 30.26 4.81 20.93
CA ALA A 39 30.78 3.61 21.60
C ALA A 39 31.90 2.93 20.80
N HIS A 40 31.74 2.84 19.47
CA HIS A 40 32.72 2.29 18.56
C HIS A 40 34.05 3.08 18.52
N GLN A 41 34.05 4.35 18.93
CA GLN A 41 35.28 5.13 19.03
C GLN A 41 36.14 4.71 20.23
N ALA A 42 35.54 4.13 21.28
CA ALA A 42 36.29 3.53 22.38
C ALA A 42 37.08 2.30 21.89
N GLU A 43 36.47 1.47 21.05
CA GLU A 43 37.14 0.33 20.41
C GLU A 43 38.28 0.78 19.49
N ASN A 44 38.03 1.81 18.66
CA ASN A 44 39.07 2.40 17.80
C ASN A 44 40.25 2.93 18.63
N ALA A 45 39.97 3.61 19.75
CA ALA A 45 41.01 4.09 20.64
C ALA A 45 41.84 2.94 21.25
N ALA A 46 41.21 1.81 21.61
CA ALA A 46 41.91 0.62 22.09
C ALA A 46 42.89 0.05 21.05
N VAL A 47 42.47 0.01 19.78
CA VAL A 47 43.34 -0.41 18.66
C VAL A 47 44.55 0.53 18.53
N VAL A 48 44.32 1.85 18.60
CA VAL A 48 45.40 2.85 18.54
C VAL A 48 46.39 2.68 19.70
N LEU A 49 45.91 2.48 20.93
CA LEU A 49 46.77 2.27 22.11
C LEU A 49 47.64 1.02 21.97
N ARG A 50 47.08 -0.07 21.44
CA ARG A 50 47.83 -1.31 21.18
C ARG A 50 48.83 -1.14 20.04
N ALA A 51 48.49 -0.40 18.98
CA ALA A 51 49.42 -0.05 17.91
C ALA A 51 50.60 0.78 18.44
N VAL A 52 50.35 1.77 19.30
CA VAL A 52 51.39 2.56 19.96
C VAL A 52 52.28 1.68 20.86
N SER A 53 51.69 0.74 21.60
CA SER A 53 52.45 -0.24 22.41
C SER A 53 53.35 -1.13 21.54
N ALA A 54 52.87 -1.56 20.36
CA ALA A 54 53.67 -2.31 19.41
C ALA A 54 54.83 -1.48 18.82
N LEU A 55 54.56 -0.20 18.49
CA LEU A 55 55.59 0.74 18.01
C LEU A 55 56.66 1.02 19.06
N ARG A 56 56.26 1.20 20.33
CA ARG A 56 57.21 1.35 21.46
C ARG A 56 58.13 0.13 21.58
N ARG A 57 57.60 -1.09 21.40
CA ARG A 57 58.39 -2.33 21.38
C ARG A 57 59.40 -2.39 20.22
N GLN A 58 59.18 -1.62 19.15
CA GLN A 58 60.12 -1.49 18.04
C GLN A 58 61.08 -0.29 18.17
N GLY A 59 61.12 0.36 19.34
CA GLY A 59 62.04 1.47 19.62
C GLY A 59 61.51 2.85 19.24
N VAL A 60 60.24 2.98 18.82
CA VAL A 60 59.63 4.28 18.52
C VAL A 60 59.09 4.90 19.82
N ALA A 61 59.72 5.99 20.27
CA ALA A 61 59.35 6.68 21.50
C ALA A 61 58.12 7.59 21.30
N VAL A 62 56.92 7.05 21.54
CA VAL A 62 55.69 7.86 21.60
C VAL A 62 55.33 8.10 23.07
N GLY A 63 55.49 9.34 23.56
CA GLY A 63 55.14 9.69 24.94
C GLY A 63 53.63 9.63 25.23
N GLU A 64 53.23 9.38 26.47
CA GLU A 64 51.80 9.26 26.84
C GLU A 64 51.01 10.55 26.63
N GLU A 65 51.63 11.71 26.86
CA GLU A 65 51.00 13.00 26.58
C GLU A 65 50.66 13.19 25.10
N HIS A 66 51.50 12.69 24.20
CA HIS A 66 51.26 12.73 22.75
C HIS A 66 50.08 11.84 22.35
N VAL A 67 49.92 10.69 23.01
CA VAL A 67 48.78 9.80 22.80
C VAL A 67 47.49 10.46 23.29
N ARG A 68 47.51 11.06 24.49
CA ARG A 68 46.36 11.75 25.06
C ARG A 68 45.94 12.96 24.22
N ALA A 69 46.92 13.78 23.80
CA ALA A 69 46.68 14.93 22.92
C ALA A 69 46.18 14.49 21.54
N GLY A 70 46.75 13.41 20.98
CA GLY A 70 46.32 12.80 19.73
C GLY A 70 44.86 12.40 19.77
N LEU A 71 44.47 11.56 20.71
CA LEU A 71 43.09 11.06 20.85
C LEU A 71 42.07 12.18 21.13
N ALA A 72 42.44 13.19 21.92
CA ALA A 72 41.55 14.30 22.23
C ALA A 72 41.37 15.30 21.08
N SER A 73 42.34 15.39 20.16
CA SER A 73 42.33 16.36 19.05
C SER A 73 41.81 15.79 17.73
N VAL A 74 41.56 14.47 17.64
CA VAL A 74 41.03 13.83 16.43
C VAL A 74 39.70 14.46 16.04
N ARG A 75 39.61 14.86 14.76
CA ARG A 75 38.38 15.27 14.11
C ARG A 75 38.20 14.46 12.84
N TRP A 76 36.98 13.99 12.62
CA TRP A 76 36.59 13.29 11.41
C TRP A 76 35.40 14.05 10.79
N PRO A 77 35.63 14.80 9.69
CA PRO A 77 34.56 15.55 9.04
C PRO A 77 33.40 14.65 8.64
N GLY A 78 32.18 14.98 9.08
CA GLY A 78 30.98 14.21 8.77
C GLY A 78 30.93 12.82 9.42
N ARG A 79 31.54 12.60 10.58
CA ARG A 79 31.28 11.38 11.39
C ARG A 79 31.10 11.77 12.85
N LEU A 80 29.86 11.72 13.34
CA LEU A 80 29.41 12.22 14.65
C LEU A 80 30.09 13.55 15.02
N GLN A 81 30.25 14.43 14.03
CA GLN A 81 30.98 15.68 14.17
C GLN A 81 30.07 16.72 14.82
N VAL A 82 30.46 17.22 15.98
CA VAL A 82 29.75 18.34 16.62
C VAL A 82 30.17 19.64 15.94
N LEU A 83 29.24 20.27 15.24
CA LEU A 83 29.43 21.57 14.58
C LEU A 83 29.13 22.73 15.51
N ARG A 84 28.14 22.55 16.41
CA ARG A 84 27.72 23.57 17.38
C ARG A 84 27.11 22.87 18.60
N THR A 85 27.29 23.44 19.78
CA THR A 85 26.76 22.87 21.04
C THR A 85 25.48 23.56 21.52
N ASN A 86 25.17 24.77 21.04
CA ASN A 86 23.93 25.49 21.38
C ASN A 86 23.45 26.45 20.24
N PRO A 87 22.32 26.15 19.55
CA PRO A 87 21.64 24.86 19.57
C PRO A 87 22.59 23.75 19.09
N PRO A 88 22.40 22.51 19.55
CA PRO A 88 23.30 21.40 19.23
C PRO A 88 23.14 20.98 17.77
N TRP A 89 24.25 20.98 17.01
CA TRP A 89 24.32 20.53 15.62
C TRP A 89 25.35 19.42 15.52
N LEU A 90 24.87 18.22 15.17
CA LEU A 90 25.68 17.03 14.94
C LEU A 90 25.62 16.67 13.46
N LEU A 91 26.77 16.44 12.83
CA LEU A 91 26.89 16.05 11.43
C LEU A 91 27.49 14.65 11.31
N ASP A 92 26.74 13.73 10.72
CA ASP A 92 27.21 12.37 10.39
C ASP A 92 26.82 11.99 8.96
N GLY A 93 27.79 11.52 8.18
CA GLY A 93 27.70 11.04 6.81
C GLY A 93 27.73 9.51 6.77
N ALA A 94 26.78 8.89 7.46
CA ALA A 94 26.53 7.46 7.44
C ALA A 94 26.08 6.99 6.05
N HIS A 95 27.03 6.70 5.18
CA HIS A 95 26.80 6.36 3.76
C HIS A 95 26.63 4.85 3.51
N ASN A 96 26.67 4.03 4.56
CA ASN A 96 26.46 2.58 4.48
C ASN A 96 25.68 2.06 5.71
N ALA A 97 25.11 0.86 5.61
CA ALA A 97 24.22 0.29 6.63
C ALA A 97 24.89 0.18 8.03
N ALA A 98 26.17 -0.20 8.08
CA ALA A 98 26.92 -0.26 9.34
C ALA A 98 27.12 1.13 9.96
N GLY A 99 27.41 2.12 9.13
CA GLY A 99 27.54 3.53 9.50
C GLY A 99 26.24 4.10 10.03
N ALA A 100 25.11 3.76 9.41
CA ALA A 100 23.76 4.18 9.78
C ALA A 100 23.30 3.51 11.08
N ALA A 101 23.53 2.20 11.25
CA ALA A 101 23.23 1.50 12.50
C ALA A 101 24.05 2.05 13.68
N ALA A 102 25.33 2.35 13.45
CA ALA A 102 26.16 3.00 14.46
C ALA A 102 25.68 4.42 14.79
N LEU A 103 25.25 5.20 13.78
CA LEU A 103 24.67 6.53 13.99
C LEU A 103 23.36 6.44 14.78
N ALA A 104 22.43 5.57 14.37
CA ALA A 104 21.14 5.38 15.01
C ALA A 104 21.30 5.01 16.49
N ARG A 105 22.19 4.04 16.80
CA ARG A 105 22.50 3.65 18.18
C ARG A 105 23.05 4.80 19.02
N GLU A 106 23.84 5.69 18.44
CA GLU A 106 24.43 6.82 19.17
C GLU A 106 23.47 8.01 19.30
N VAL A 107 22.71 8.34 18.25
CA VAL A 107 21.67 9.38 18.30
C VAL A 107 20.60 9.02 19.33
N HIS A 108 20.20 7.75 19.41
CA HIS A 108 19.23 7.25 20.39
C HIS A 108 19.68 7.46 21.85
N ARG A 109 21.00 7.57 22.11
CA ARG A 109 21.54 7.88 23.45
C ARG A 109 21.48 9.37 23.79
N PHE A 110 21.51 10.25 22.79
CA PHE A 110 21.46 11.70 22.98
C PHE A 110 20.04 12.27 22.82
N VAL A 111 19.17 11.54 22.13
CA VAL A 111 17.79 11.90 21.82
C VAL A 111 16.92 10.72 22.26
N THR A 112 16.21 10.88 23.38
CA THR A 112 15.39 9.83 24.02
C THR A 112 14.18 9.34 23.20
N SER A 113 14.03 9.75 21.94
CA SER A 113 12.91 9.34 21.10
C SER A 113 13.17 9.65 19.62
N ALA A 114 13.85 8.77 18.89
CA ALA A 114 13.71 8.69 17.43
C ALA A 114 14.39 7.42 16.91
N GLU A 115 13.58 6.50 16.40
CA GLU A 115 14.03 5.51 15.42
C GLU A 115 14.03 6.20 14.05
N SER A 116 15.05 5.93 13.24
CA SER A 116 15.18 6.51 11.89
C SER A 116 15.41 5.39 10.90
N GLU A 117 14.49 5.26 9.95
CA GLU A 117 14.65 4.37 8.80
C GLU A 117 14.57 5.19 7.51
N LEU A 118 15.44 4.83 6.56
CA LEU A 118 15.56 5.44 5.24
C LEU A 118 15.31 4.34 4.21
N ALA A 119 14.18 4.40 3.49
CA ALA A 119 13.85 3.40 2.47
C ALA A 119 13.21 4.00 1.21
N GLN A 120 13.35 3.26 0.11
CA GLN A 120 12.82 3.60 -1.21
C GLN A 120 11.29 3.58 -1.23
N LEU A 121 10.73 4.67 -1.77
CA LEU A 121 9.30 4.88 -1.94
C LEU A 121 8.83 4.21 -3.22
N THR A 122 7.94 3.21 -3.16
CA THR A 122 6.99 2.94 -4.25
C THR A 122 5.88 1.92 -3.95
N GLU A 123 5.88 1.20 -2.82
CA GLU A 123 4.87 0.16 -2.56
C GLU A 123 4.11 0.36 -1.24
N ASP A 124 2.83 -0.04 -1.23
CA ASP A 124 2.00 -0.03 -0.03
C ASP A 124 2.39 -1.20 0.89
N CYS A 125 2.48 -0.93 2.19
CA CYS A 125 2.63 -1.99 3.18
C CYS A 125 1.26 -2.62 3.42
N LEU A 126 1.05 -3.81 2.88
CA LEU A 126 -0.19 -4.59 2.98
C LEU A 126 0.00 -5.76 3.94
N ALA A 127 -0.89 -5.87 4.93
CA ALA A 127 -1.09 -7.08 5.70
C ALA A 127 -2.41 -7.72 5.23
N SER A 128 -2.34 -8.94 4.72
CA SER A 128 -3.51 -9.70 4.28
C SER A 128 -3.74 -10.94 5.16
N GLY A 129 -4.99 -11.38 5.22
CA GLY A 129 -5.38 -12.62 5.92
C GLY A 129 -6.60 -13.25 5.26
N PRO A 130 -7.01 -14.46 5.69
CA PRO A 130 -8.14 -15.16 5.08
C PRO A 130 -9.44 -14.35 5.26
N ALA A 131 -10.14 -14.09 4.16
CA ALA A 131 -11.43 -13.42 4.12
C ALA A 131 -12.53 -14.33 4.69
N ARG A 132 -13.56 -13.71 5.30
CA ARG A 132 -14.82 -14.39 5.63
C ARG A 132 -15.73 -14.40 4.39
N ASP A 133 -15.31 -15.07 3.33
CA ASP A 133 -16.12 -15.12 2.11
C ASP A 133 -17.11 -16.27 2.06
N ASP A 134 -18.29 -15.94 1.57
CA ASP A 134 -19.26 -16.89 1.06
C ASP A 134 -18.85 -17.28 -0.37
N VAL A 135 -18.10 -18.39 -0.47
CA VAL A 135 -17.61 -19.01 -1.72
C VAL A 135 -18.73 -19.19 -2.78
N THR A 136 -20.00 -19.15 -2.36
CA THR A 136 -21.15 -19.23 -3.28
C THR A 136 -21.24 -18.07 -4.26
N GLN A 137 -20.81 -16.85 -3.90
CA GLN A 137 -20.90 -15.68 -4.77
C GLN A 137 -20.08 -15.84 -6.05
N TYR A 138 -18.90 -16.44 -5.96
CA TYR A 138 -18.05 -16.76 -7.11
C TYR A 138 -18.70 -17.73 -8.10
N ARG A 139 -19.48 -18.69 -7.59
CA ARG A 139 -20.23 -19.62 -8.44
C ARG A 139 -21.40 -18.93 -9.13
N MET A 140 -22.14 -18.09 -8.41
CA MET A 140 -23.23 -17.31 -8.98
C MET A 140 -22.71 -16.33 -10.05
N ALA A 141 -21.56 -15.70 -9.82
CA ALA A 141 -20.91 -14.84 -10.79
C ALA A 141 -20.43 -15.61 -12.03
N ASP A 142 -19.90 -16.83 -11.89
CA ASP A 142 -19.58 -17.72 -13.01
C ASP A 142 -20.82 -18.05 -13.85
N ASP A 143 -21.95 -18.34 -13.21
CA ASP A 143 -23.21 -18.61 -13.89
C ASP A 143 -23.69 -17.39 -14.71
N VAL A 144 -23.62 -16.19 -14.12
CA VAL A 144 -23.93 -14.93 -14.82
C VAL A 144 -22.97 -14.70 -15.98
N ALA A 145 -21.66 -14.89 -15.79
CA ALA A 145 -20.67 -14.70 -16.85
C ALA A 145 -20.91 -15.65 -18.03
N ARG A 146 -21.23 -16.93 -17.78
CA ARG A 146 -21.61 -17.88 -18.84
C ARG A 146 -22.85 -17.43 -19.61
N MET A 147 -23.86 -16.93 -18.91
CA MET A 147 -25.07 -16.39 -19.50
C MET A 147 -24.77 -15.16 -20.38
N LEU A 148 -23.97 -14.21 -19.89
CA LEU A 148 -23.56 -13.02 -20.65
C LEU A 148 -22.73 -13.39 -21.88
N VAL A 149 -21.81 -14.36 -21.76
CA VAL A 149 -21.03 -14.88 -22.89
C VAL A 149 -21.94 -15.48 -23.96
N GLN A 150 -22.94 -16.28 -23.58
CA GLN A 150 -23.91 -16.85 -24.52
C GLN A 150 -24.74 -15.77 -25.22
N LYS A 151 -25.21 -14.76 -24.48
CA LYS A 151 -25.95 -13.62 -25.06
C LYS A 151 -25.10 -12.80 -26.01
N GLN A 152 -23.83 -12.57 -25.68
CA GLN A 152 -22.88 -11.87 -26.54
C GLN A 152 -22.63 -12.65 -27.83
N GLU A 153 -22.43 -13.97 -27.76
CA GLU A 153 -22.25 -14.82 -28.93
C GLU A 153 -23.49 -14.87 -29.84
N GLN A 154 -24.69 -14.78 -29.26
CA GLN A 154 -25.92 -14.60 -30.02
C GLN A 154 -25.95 -13.24 -30.72
N ALA A 155 -25.71 -12.14 -30.00
CA ALA A 155 -25.69 -10.80 -30.57
C ALA A 155 -24.64 -10.65 -31.68
N ASN A 156 -23.46 -11.24 -31.51
CA ASN A 156 -22.40 -11.25 -32.52
C ASN A 156 -22.87 -11.94 -33.81
N ARG A 157 -23.56 -13.09 -33.71
CA ARG A 157 -24.12 -13.82 -34.87
C ARG A 157 -25.21 -13.02 -35.57
N GLU A 158 -26.11 -12.40 -34.81
CA GLU A 158 -27.20 -11.59 -35.35
C GLU A 158 -26.71 -10.33 -36.08
N THR A 159 -25.68 -9.67 -35.55
CA THR A 159 -25.06 -8.51 -36.21
C THR A 159 -24.23 -8.93 -37.42
N ALA A 160 -23.49 -10.04 -37.34
CA ALA A 160 -22.76 -10.57 -38.49
C ALA A 160 -23.68 -10.94 -39.66
N ALA A 161 -24.87 -11.50 -39.37
CA ALA A 161 -25.88 -11.82 -40.39
C ALA A 161 -26.45 -10.56 -41.07
N ARG A 162 -26.55 -9.44 -40.34
CA ARG A 162 -27.09 -8.17 -40.83
C ARG A 162 -26.03 -7.18 -41.31
N LEU A 163 -24.75 -7.57 -41.33
CA LEU A 163 -23.64 -6.65 -41.62
C LEU A 163 -23.78 -5.95 -42.98
N ALA A 164 -24.26 -6.67 -44.00
CA ALA A 164 -24.49 -6.13 -45.33
C ALA A 164 -25.65 -5.11 -45.38
N GLU A 165 -26.67 -5.29 -44.54
CA GLU A 165 -27.80 -4.36 -44.42
C GLU A 165 -27.39 -3.09 -43.67
N ILE A 166 -26.59 -3.23 -42.60
CA ILE A 166 -26.03 -2.12 -41.84
C ILE A 166 -25.17 -1.23 -42.74
N GLU A 167 -24.34 -1.82 -43.60
CA GLU A 167 -23.52 -1.07 -44.55
C GLU A 167 -24.31 -0.41 -45.70
N ALA A 168 -25.44 -1.01 -46.09
CA ALA A 168 -26.31 -0.46 -47.13
C ALA A 168 -27.11 0.77 -46.64
N GLU A 169 -27.50 0.79 -45.36
CA GLU A 169 -28.28 1.87 -44.74
C GLU A 169 -27.71 2.27 -43.36
N PRO A 170 -26.57 3.00 -43.29
CA PRO A 170 -25.88 3.31 -42.03
C PRO A 170 -26.73 4.02 -40.98
N GLY A 171 -27.63 4.92 -41.41
CA GLY A 171 -28.50 5.69 -40.52
C GLY A 171 -29.73 4.93 -40.01
N ARG A 172 -29.96 3.69 -40.45
CA ARG A 172 -31.12 2.89 -40.04
C ARG A 172 -30.94 2.24 -38.66
N PHE A 173 -29.70 1.98 -38.25
CA PHE A 173 -29.38 1.22 -37.05
C PHE A 173 -28.48 1.98 -36.06
N GLY A 174 -28.18 3.26 -36.32
CA GLY A 174 -27.27 4.06 -35.48
C GLY A 174 -26.89 5.39 -36.11
N LEU A 175 -25.60 5.75 -36.02
CA LEU A 175 -25.05 7.01 -36.53
C LEU A 175 -24.76 6.93 -38.04
N ASP A 176 -24.89 8.06 -38.75
CA ASP A 176 -24.60 8.14 -40.20
C ASP A 176 -23.22 7.59 -40.57
N GLY A 177 -23.09 6.99 -41.76
CA GLY A 177 -21.88 6.27 -42.21
C GLY A 177 -20.61 7.14 -42.33
N GLY A 178 -20.75 8.46 -42.26
CA GLY A 178 -19.65 9.42 -42.18
C GLY A 178 -19.08 9.62 -40.76
N HIS A 179 -19.75 9.15 -39.71
CA HIS A 179 -19.36 9.37 -38.33
C HIS A 179 -18.12 8.53 -37.95
N PRO A 180 -17.10 9.10 -37.27
CA PRO A 180 -15.88 8.38 -36.91
C PRO A 180 -16.13 7.09 -36.12
N LYS A 181 -17.04 7.12 -35.14
CA LYS A 181 -17.39 5.95 -34.31
C LYS A 181 -18.06 4.82 -35.10
N TYR A 182 -18.82 5.13 -36.16
CA TYR A 182 -19.43 4.12 -37.03
C TYR A 182 -18.37 3.35 -37.81
N ARG A 183 -17.43 4.09 -38.42
CA ARG A 183 -16.32 3.50 -39.19
C ARG A 183 -15.39 2.68 -38.31
N GLU A 184 -15.10 3.19 -37.12
CA GLU A 184 -14.25 2.51 -36.15
C GLU A 184 -14.93 1.27 -35.54
N GLY A 185 -16.24 1.35 -35.25
CA GLY A 185 -17.06 0.22 -34.80
C GLY A 185 -17.10 -0.92 -35.81
N LEU A 186 -17.37 -0.66 -37.10
CA LEU A 186 -17.32 -1.69 -38.14
C LEU A 186 -15.93 -2.33 -38.29
N LYS A 187 -14.87 -1.52 -38.20
CA LYS A 187 -13.49 -2.00 -38.28
C LYS A 187 -13.18 -2.94 -37.11
N LYS A 188 -13.54 -2.54 -35.88
CA LYS A 188 -13.33 -3.36 -34.68
C LYS A 188 -14.18 -4.61 -34.71
N PHE A 189 -15.44 -4.53 -35.14
CA PHE A 189 -16.34 -5.70 -35.19
C PHE A 189 -15.82 -6.80 -36.12
N ARG A 190 -15.20 -6.41 -37.24
CA ARG A 190 -14.54 -7.34 -38.16
C ARG A 190 -13.26 -7.95 -37.60
N ALA A 191 -12.54 -7.22 -36.76
CA ALA A 191 -11.33 -7.71 -36.13
C ALA A 191 -11.68 -8.66 -34.98
N ASP A 192 -12.43 -8.16 -34.00
CA ASP A 192 -13.00 -8.91 -32.89
C ASP A 192 -14.23 -8.16 -32.32
N PRO A 193 -15.45 -8.75 -32.37
CA PRO A 193 -16.65 -8.17 -31.77
C PRO A 193 -16.55 -7.84 -30.27
N TYR A 194 -15.68 -8.52 -29.52
CA TYR A 194 -15.53 -8.27 -28.08
C TYR A 194 -14.79 -6.95 -27.77
N TRP A 195 -14.13 -6.34 -28.75
CA TRP A 195 -13.36 -5.09 -28.55
C TRP A 195 -14.18 -3.81 -28.74
N LEU A 196 -15.46 -3.91 -29.08
CA LEU A 196 -16.30 -2.73 -29.27
C LEU A 196 -16.62 -2.08 -27.95
N SER A 197 -16.36 -0.77 -27.84
CA SER A 197 -16.89 0.02 -26.73
C SER A 197 -18.41 0.19 -26.87
N SER A 198 -19.10 0.54 -25.77
CA SER A 198 -20.55 0.78 -25.78
C SER A 198 -20.99 1.74 -26.89
N ASP A 199 -20.33 2.90 -27.01
CA ASP A 199 -20.65 3.89 -28.04
C ASP A 199 -20.40 3.41 -29.48
N GLU A 200 -19.43 2.52 -29.69
CA GLU A 200 -19.10 1.97 -31.01
C GLU A 200 -20.09 0.88 -31.41
N ALA A 201 -20.51 0.07 -30.43
CA ALA A 201 -21.55 -0.92 -30.61
C ALA A 201 -22.91 -0.26 -30.93
N GLU A 202 -23.27 0.79 -30.19
CA GLU A 202 -24.47 1.58 -30.45
C GLU A 202 -24.43 2.23 -31.84
N ALA A 203 -23.28 2.76 -32.26
CA ALA A 203 -23.13 3.38 -33.57
C ALA A 203 -23.47 2.43 -34.73
N ILE A 204 -23.26 1.12 -34.58
CA ILE A 204 -23.55 0.10 -35.61
C ILE A 204 -24.80 -0.74 -35.29
N GLY A 205 -25.60 -0.36 -34.28
CA GLY A 205 -26.79 -1.09 -33.86
C GLY A 205 -26.52 -2.48 -33.28
N HIS A 206 -25.32 -2.69 -32.71
CA HIS A 206 -24.91 -3.93 -32.07
C HIS A 206 -25.21 -3.91 -30.57
N LYS A 207 -25.85 -4.97 -30.06
CA LYS A 207 -26.07 -5.14 -28.61
C LYS A 207 -24.82 -5.73 -27.97
N GLN A 208 -24.02 -4.89 -27.32
CA GLN A 208 -22.83 -5.29 -26.57
C GLN A 208 -23.18 -5.48 -25.10
N TYR A 209 -22.90 -6.65 -24.52
CA TYR A 209 -23.11 -6.99 -23.11
C TYR A 209 -21.85 -6.81 -22.25
N PHE A 210 -20.66 -6.98 -22.81
CA PHE A 210 -19.39 -6.69 -22.14
C PHE A 210 -18.31 -6.36 -23.16
N VAL A 211 -17.26 -5.68 -22.71
CA VAL A 211 -16.11 -5.28 -23.53
C VAL A 211 -14.85 -5.96 -23.00
N VAL A 212 -14.00 -6.43 -23.91
CA VAL A 212 -12.71 -7.05 -23.59
C VAL A 212 -11.59 -6.13 -24.07
N GLU A 213 -10.69 -5.77 -23.16
CA GLU A 213 -9.45 -5.05 -23.46
C GLU A 213 -8.27 -6.03 -23.31
N GLU A 214 -7.90 -6.70 -24.40
CA GLU A 214 -6.88 -7.77 -24.38
C GLU A 214 -5.50 -7.24 -23.95
N ASP A 215 -5.11 -6.06 -24.45
CA ASP A 215 -3.85 -5.39 -24.08
C ASP A 215 -3.75 -5.10 -22.57
N ARG A 216 -4.90 -4.84 -21.92
CA ARG A 216 -4.97 -4.59 -20.48
C ARG A 216 -5.34 -5.83 -19.67
N LYS A 217 -5.56 -6.96 -20.35
CA LYS A 217 -6.11 -8.18 -19.76
C LYS A 217 -7.34 -7.90 -18.90
N ALA A 218 -8.27 -7.07 -19.38
CA ALA A 218 -9.46 -6.65 -18.63
C ALA A 218 -10.75 -6.98 -19.38
N ALA A 219 -11.83 -7.17 -18.64
CA ALA A 219 -13.18 -7.32 -19.18
C ALA A 219 -14.17 -6.59 -18.28
N HIS A 220 -15.07 -5.81 -18.90
CA HIS A 220 -16.03 -4.97 -18.18
C HIS A 220 -17.43 -5.13 -18.74
N MET A 221 -18.42 -5.28 -17.87
CA MET A 221 -19.83 -5.24 -18.28
C MET A 221 -20.21 -3.88 -18.88
N THR A 222 -21.03 -3.90 -19.93
CA THR A 222 -21.73 -2.70 -20.43
C THR A 222 -23.05 -2.49 -19.68
N GLU A 223 -23.78 -1.42 -20.00
CA GLU A 223 -25.12 -1.19 -19.46
C GLU A 223 -26.10 -2.33 -19.80
N HIS A 224 -26.04 -2.88 -21.03
CA HIS A 224 -26.87 -4.03 -21.41
C HIS A 224 -26.48 -5.29 -20.62
N GLY A 225 -25.18 -5.49 -20.36
CA GLY A 225 -24.68 -6.55 -19.50
C GLY A 225 -25.19 -6.43 -18.07
N ALA A 226 -25.09 -5.23 -17.50
CA ALA A 226 -25.54 -4.94 -16.14
C ALA A 226 -27.05 -5.21 -15.97
N LYS A 227 -27.89 -4.75 -16.90
CA LYS A 227 -29.35 -5.02 -16.87
C LYS A 227 -29.65 -6.52 -16.99
N ALA A 228 -28.96 -7.23 -17.90
CA ALA A 228 -29.14 -8.67 -18.07
C ALA A 228 -28.68 -9.47 -16.84
N ALA A 229 -27.59 -9.04 -16.20
CA ALA A 229 -27.08 -9.66 -14.99
C ALA A 229 -28.00 -9.44 -13.78
N GLN A 230 -28.53 -8.22 -13.59
CA GLN A 230 -29.52 -7.91 -12.55
C GLN A 230 -30.77 -8.77 -12.66
N ALA A 231 -31.32 -8.86 -13.88
CA ALA A 231 -32.50 -9.69 -14.15
C ALA A 231 -32.24 -11.18 -13.89
N HIS A 232 -31.04 -11.68 -14.19
CA HIS A 232 -30.69 -13.08 -13.97
C HIS A 232 -30.50 -13.43 -12.49
N LEU A 233 -29.89 -12.51 -11.73
CA LEU A 233 -29.66 -12.67 -10.29
C LEU A 233 -30.93 -12.40 -9.46
N GLY A 234 -31.95 -11.76 -10.04
CA GLY A 234 -33.17 -11.37 -9.32
C GLY A 234 -32.91 -10.28 -8.26
N ILE A 235 -31.84 -9.50 -8.43
CA ILE A 235 -31.46 -8.42 -7.52
C ILE A 235 -31.74 -7.06 -8.15
N GLY A 236 -31.97 -6.06 -7.30
CA GLY A 236 -32.16 -4.68 -7.72
C GLY A 236 -30.90 -4.07 -8.34
N SER A 237 -30.90 -2.74 -8.45
CA SER A 237 -29.79 -2.00 -9.05
C SER A 237 -28.44 -2.32 -8.37
N PHE A 238 -27.39 -2.51 -9.18
CA PHE A 238 -26.00 -2.63 -8.72
C PHE A 238 -25.48 -1.34 -8.07
N TYR A 239 -26.19 -0.23 -8.24
CA TYR A 239 -25.87 1.05 -7.61
C TYR A 239 -26.44 1.19 -6.19
N ASP A 240 -27.21 0.21 -5.71
CA ASP A 240 -27.62 0.11 -4.30
C ASP A 240 -26.46 -0.46 -3.46
N SER A 241 -26.20 0.14 -2.29
CA SER A 241 -25.07 -0.19 -1.42
C SER A 241 -24.98 -1.68 -1.05
N ARG A 242 -26.13 -2.36 -1.01
CA ARG A 242 -26.23 -3.80 -0.73
C ARG A 242 -25.77 -4.71 -1.87
N ASN A 243 -25.72 -4.21 -3.10
CA ASN A 243 -25.42 -4.98 -4.32
C ASN A 243 -24.15 -4.49 -5.04
N MET A 244 -23.38 -3.57 -4.45
CA MET A 244 -22.21 -2.94 -5.08
C MET A 244 -21.02 -3.89 -5.30
N ASN A 245 -21.03 -5.06 -4.69
CA ASN A 245 -20.00 -6.10 -4.85
C ASN A 245 -20.15 -6.93 -6.14
N TRP A 246 -21.38 -7.08 -6.66
CA TRP A 246 -21.67 -7.92 -7.83
C TRP A 246 -20.91 -7.55 -9.11
N PRO A 247 -20.78 -6.25 -9.47
CA PRO A 247 -20.00 -5.87 -10.66
C PRO A 247 -18.58 -6.42 -10.64
N HIS A 248 -17.91 -6.38 -9.49
CA HIS A 248 -16.54 -6.85 -9.35
C HIS A 248 -16.43 -8.36 -9.59
N TYR A 249 -17.31 -9.17 -8.97
CA TYR A 249 -17.31 -10.62 -9.16
C TYR A 249 -17.63 -11.01 -10.61
N ILE A 250 -18.59 -10.33 -11.25
CA ILE A 250 -19.00 -10.65 -12.62
C ILE A 250 -17.91 -10.23 -13.62
N ASP A 251 -17.31 -9.05 -13.46
CA ASP A 251 -16.18 -8.61 -14.31
C ASP A 251 -15.00 -9.58 -14.20
N ASN A 252 -14.66 -10.04 -12.99
CA ASN A 252 -13.63 -11.06 -12.79
C ASN A 252 -13.98 -12.41 -13.40
N ALA A 253 -15.25 -12.83 -13.33
CA ALA A 253 -15.71 -14.04 -14.00
C ALA A 253 -15.62 -13.89 -15.53
N LEU A 254 -16.08 -12.77 -16.11
CA LEU A 254 -15.95 -12.49 -17.55
C LEU A 254 -14.48 -12.47 -18.00
N ARG A 255 -13.61 -11.86 -17.19
CA ARG A 255 -12.16 -11.84 -17.40
C ARG A 255 -11.56 -13.25 -17.36
N ALA A 256 -11.95 -14.06 -16.37
CA ALA A 256 -11.55 -15.46 -16.30
C ALA A 256 -12.00 -16.24 -17.54
N HIS A 257 -13.19 -15.97 -18.08
CA HIS A 257 -13.72 -16.65 -19.28
C HIS A 257 -13.02 -16.24 -20.58
N LYS A 258 -12.84 -14.93 -20.82
CA LYS A 258 -12.42 -14.41 -22.13
C LYS A 258 -10.95 -14.01 -22.23
N VAL A 259 -10.31 -13.66 -21.12
CA VAL A 259 -8.89 -13.23 -21.11
C VAL A 259 -7.95 -14.37 -20.73
N TYR A 260 -8.33 -15.20 -19.74
CA TYR A 260 -7.46 -16.26 -19.22
C TYR A 260 -7.84 -17.64 -19.77
N GLN A 261 -6.93 -18.21 -20.54
CA GLN A 261 -7.12 -19.50 -21.21
C GLN A 261 -6.31 -20.60 -20.54
N ARG A 262 -6.95 -21.76 -20.45
CA ARG A 262 -6.31 -22.99 -19.98
C ARG A 262 -5.21 -23.40 -20.95
N ASP A 263 -4.13 -23.93 -20.40
CA ASP A 263 -2.90 -24.37 -21.07
C ASP A 263 -2.09 -23.23 -21.70
N LYS A 264 -2.46 -21.98 -21.47
CA LYS A 264 -1.71 -20.78 -21.89
C LYS A 264 -1.31 -19.94 -20.69
N GLU A 265 -2.27 -19.35 -19.98
CA GLU A 265 -1.99 -18.55 -18.78
C GLU A 265 -1.98 -19.40 -17.49
N TYR A 266 -2.63 -20.57 -17.51
CA TYR A 266 -2.64 -21.51 -16.37
C TYR A 266 -2.95 -22.95 -16.78
N VAL A 267 -2.67 -23.88 -15.88
CA VAL A 267 -3.07 -25.29 -16.00
C VAL A 267 -3.87 -25.72 -14.77
N VAL A 268 -4.70 -26.75 -14.94
CA VAL A 268 -5.43 -27.40 -13.84
C VAL A 268 -4.72 -28.70 -13.49
N GLN A 269 -4.21 -28.82 -12.26
CA GLN A 269 -3.60 -30.06 -11.75
C GLN A 269 -4.00 -30.29 -10.30
N ASN A 270 -4.29 -31.55 -9.95
CA ASN A 270 -4.66 -31.95 -8.58
C ASN A 270 -5.78 -31.11 -7.96
N ASP A 271 -6.82 -30.80 -8.74
CA ASP A 271 -7.93 -29.92 -8.33
C ASP A 271 -7.49 -28.49 -7.92
N GLN A 272 -6.41 -27.99 -8.51
CA GLN A 272 -5.89 -26.64 -8.27
C GLN A 272 -5.47 -25.95 -9.57
N ILE A 273 -5.59 -24.62 -9.58
CA ILE A 273 -5.07 -23.77 -10.65
C ILE A 273 -3.60 -23.46 -10.39
N ILE A 274 -2.75 -23.70 -11.39
CA ILE A 274 -1.32 -23.35 -11.36
C ILE A 274 -1.03 -22.39 -12.51
N ILE A 275 -0.49 -21.21 -12.18
CA ILE A 275 -0.17 -20.19 -13.17
C ILE A 275 1.03 -20.64 -14.01
N VAL A 276 0.95 -20.42 -15.32
CA VAL A 276 2.05 -20.66 -16.27
C VAL A 276 2.77 -19.34 -16.52
N ASP A 277 4.09 -19.34 -16.41
CA ASP A 277 4.92 -18.21 -16.80
C ASP A 277 4.90 -18.04 -18.33
N GLU A 278 4.47 -16.87 -18.82
CA GLU A 278 4.22 -16.62 -20.24
C GLU A 278 5.48 -16.71 -21.13
N PHE A 279 6.66 -16.47 -20.55
CA PHE A 279 7.91 -16.45 -21.30
C PHE A 279 8.61 -17.81 -21.30
N THR A 280 8.47 -18.57 -20.22
CA THR A 280 9.23 -19.82 -20.01
C THR A 280 8.36 -21.08 -20.05
N GLY A 281 7.04 -20.94 -19.99
CA GLY A 281 6.10 -22.05 -19.85
C GLY A 281 6.21 -22.80 -18.53
N ARG A 282 6.95 -22.25 -17.54
CA ARG A 282 7.17 -22.90 -16.24
C ARG A 282 5.92 -22.79 -15.37
N LEU A 283 5.62 -23.88 -14.67
CA LEU A 283 4.55 -23.95 -13.69
C LEU A 283 4.95 -23.23 -12.39
N MET A 284 4.20 -22.21 -12.00
CA MET A 284 4.46 -21.38 -10.83
C MET A 284 3.62 -21.82 -9.63
N HIS A 285 4.05 -22.89 -8.96
CA HIS A 285 3.39 -23.38 -7.75
C HIS A 285 3.41 -22.32 -6.63
N GLY A 286 2.29 -22.20 -5.92
CA GLY A 286 2.13 -21.27 -4.80
C GLY A 286 1.83 -19.82 -5.19
N ARG A 287 1.82 -19.48 -6.49
CA ARG A 287 1.38 -18.16 -6.96
C ARG A 287 -0.12 -18.16 -7.27
N GLN A 288 -0.79 -17.06 -6.93
CA GLN A 288 -2.20 -16.81 -7.18
C GLN A 288 -2.37 -15.43 -7.79
N TRP A 289 -3.42 -15.23 -8.58
CA TRP A 289 -3.82 -13.88 -9.00
C TRP A 289 -4.60 -13.21 -7.88
N SER A 290 -4.36 -11.91 -7.67
CA SER A 290 -5.03 -11.10 -6.67
C SER A 290 -6.45 -10.70 -7.10
N ASP A 291 -7.20 -10.09 -6.17
CA ASP A 291 -8.44 -9.36 -6.44
C ASP A 291 -9.53 -10.26 -7.02
N GLY A 292 -9.84 -11.37 -6.34
CA GLY A 292 -10.85 -12.36 -6.72
C GLY A 292 -10.65 -13.12 -8.03
N LEU A 293 -9.65 -12.78 -8.86
CA LEU A 293 -9.47 -13.39 -10.18
C LEU A 293 -9.12 -14.87 -10.08
N HIS A 294 -8.30 -15.28 -9.11
CA HIS A 294 -7.94 -16.69 -8.96
C HIS A 294 -9.15 -17.53 -8.60
N GLN A 295 -10.00 -17.03 -7.71
CA GLN A 295 -11.27 -17.63 -7.30
C GLN A 295 -12.26 -17.69 -8.48
N ALA A 296 -12.29 -16.67 -9.32
CA ALA A 296 -13.10 -16.67 -10.54
C ALA A 296 -12.64 -17.73 -11.56
N VAL A 297 -11.32 -17.91 -11.73
CA VAL A 297 -10.77 -19.00 -12.57
C VAL A 297 -11.03 -20.36 -11.94
N GLU A 298 -10.92 -20.48 -10.61
CA GLU A 298 -11.27 -21.69 -9.88
C GLU A 298 -12.76 -22.06 -10.07
N ALA A 299 -13.66 -21.06 -10.03
CA ALA A 299 -15.09 -21.24 -10.30
C ALA A 299 -15.34 -21.64 -11.76
N LYS A 300 -14.69 -20.98 -12.73
CA LYS A 300 -14.77 -21.30 -14.17
C LYS A 300 -14.44 -22.76 -14.47
N GLU A 301 -13.34 -23.25 -13.90
CA GLU A 301 -12.85 -24.62 -14.11
C GLU A 301 -13.52 -25.65 -13.18
N ARG A 302 -14.42 -25.20 -12.30
CA ARG A 302 -15.15 -26.01 -11.31
C ARG A 302 -14.24 -26.79 -10.36
N VAL A 303 -13.12 -26.19 -10.00
CA VAL A 303 -12.22 -26.73 -8.96
C VAL A 303 -12.61 -26.21 -7.58
N THR A 304 -12.00 -26.74 -6.52
CA THR A 304 -12.21 -26.26 -5.16
C THR A 304 -11.76 -24.79 -5.03
N ILE A 305 -12.71 -23.89 -4.84
CA ILE A 305 -12.47 -22.45 -4.68
C ILE A 305 -11.86 -22.20 -3.31
N LYS A 306 -10.71 -21.52 -3.28
CA LYS A 306 -10.04 -21.12 -2.03
C LYS A 306 -10.64 -19.83 -1.50
N GLN A 307 -10.61 -19.65 -0.19
CA GLN A 307 -10.98 -18.37 0.43
C GLN A 307 -10.05 -17.27 -0.08
N GLU A 308 -10.61 -16.09 -0.35
CA GLU A 308 -9.82 -14.94 -0.72
C GLU A 308 -8.97 -14.45 0.44
N THR A 309 -7.90 -13.73 0.11
CA THR A 309 -7.13 -12.96 1.08
C THR A 309 -7.67 -11.53 1.13
N GLN A 310 -8.24 -11.14 2.27
CA GLN A 310 -8.71 -9.78 2.53
C GLN A 310 -7.59 -8.93 3.10
N THR A 311 -7.59 -7.64 2.74
CA THR A 311 -6.76 -6.62 3.35
C THR A 311 -7.12 -6.44 4.82
N LEU A 312 -6.19 -6.69 5.75
CA LEU A 312 -6.36 -6.52 7.20
C LEU A 312 -5.72 -5.25 7.74
N ALA A 313 -4.69 -4.74 7.07
CA ALA A 313 -4.16 -3.40 7.30
C ALA A 313 -3.40 -2.92 6.07
N THR A 314 -3.56 -1.63 5.75
CA THR A 314 -2.81 -0.95 4.69
C THR A 314 -2.29 0.37 5.20
N ILE A 315 -1.07 0.70 4.81
CA ILE A 315 -0.55 2.07 4.89
C ILE A 315 0.39 2.33 3.70
N THR A 316 0.20 3.46 3.03
CA THR A 316 1.17 3.92 2.03
C THR A 316 2.47 4.33 2.72
N LEU A 317 3.63 4.13 2.09
CA LEU A 317 4.90 4.62 2.64
C LEU A 317 4.87 6.12 2.91
N GLN A 318 4.17 6.88 2.07
CA GLN A 318 3.95 8.32 2.21
C GLN A 318 3.32 8.65 3.56
N ASN A 319 2.21 7.99 3.90
CA ASN A 319 1.52 8.24 5.16
C ASN A 319 2.24 7.62 6.36
N LEU A 320 2.94 6.50 6.18
CA LEU A 320 3.83 5.93 7.20
C LEU A 320 4.90 6.93 7.64
N PHE A 321 5.64 7.54 6.69
CA PHE A 321 6.68 8.51 7.02
C PHE A 321 6.12 9.81 7.62
N LYS A 322 4.87 10.17 7.32
CA LYS A 322 4.19 11.32 7.97
C LYS A 322 3.83 11.07 9.44
N LEU A 323 3.85 9.83 9.91
CA LEU A 323 3.66 9.53 11.35
C LEU A 323 4.86 9.99 12.19
N TYR A 324 6.04 10.12 11.57
CA TYR A 324 7.24 10.56 12.26
C TYR A 324 7.16 12.05 12.57
N ARG A 325 7.41 12.41 13.83
CA ARG A 325 7.45 13.80 14.29
C ARG A 325 8.55 14.62 13.60
N GLN A 326 9.66 13.97 13.26
CA GLN A 326 10.77 14.56 12.54
C GLN A 326 11.17 13.62 11.41
N LEU A 327 11.29 14.17 10.20
CA LEU A 327 11.65 13.42 9.01
C LEU A 327 12.83 14.13 8.34
N ALA A 328 13.87 13.35 8.01
CA ALA A 328 15.03 13.82 7.26
C ALA A 328 15.49 12.71 6.32
N GLY A 329 16.17 13.07 5.24
CA GLY A 329 16.69 12.10 4.29
C GLY A 329 17.93 12.58 3.55
N MET A 330 18.71 11.62 3.06
CA MET A 330 19.91 11.86 2.28
C MET A 330 19.89 11.06 0.99
N THR A 331 20.26 11.71 -0.11
CA THR A 331 20.42 11.06 -1.41
C THR A 331 21.28 11.92 -2.32
N GLY A 332 22.01 11.27 -3.23
CA GLY A 332 22.85 11.98 -4.22
C GLY A 332 22.07 12.65 -5.36
N THR A 333 20.76 12.40 -5.48
CA THR A 333 19.97 12.83 -6.65
C THR A 333 18.57 13.38 -6.29
N ALA A 334 18.39 13.97 -5.11
CA ALA A 334 17.06 14.51 -4.69
C ALA A 334 16.61 15.75 -5.47
N MET A 335 17.53 16.52 -6.06
CA MET A 335 17.20 17.85 -6.58
C MET A 335 16.15 17.85 -7.69
N THR A 336 16.07 16.78 -8.49
CA THR A 336 15.04 16.66 -9.55
C THR A 336 13.63 16.53 -8.99
N GLU A 337 13.50 15.99 -7.77
CA GLU A 337 12.21 15.71 -7.11
C GLU A 337 11.92 16.67 -5.95
N ALA A 338 12.63 17.80 -5.85
CA ALA A 338 12.51 18.73 -4.73
C ALA A 338 11.06 19.20 -4.52
N ASP A 339 10.34 19.47 -5.62
CA ASP A 339 8.93 19.84 -5.58
C ASP A 339 8.03 18.72 -5.03
N GLU A 340 8.32 17.46 -5.37
CA GLU A 340 7.57 16.30 -4.85
C GLU A 340 7.82 16.12 -3.34
N PHE A 341 9.07 16.22 -2.90
CA PHE A 341 9.43 16.17 -1.47
C PHE A 341 8.75 17.28 -0.66
N MET A 342 8.71 18.50 -1.19
CA MET A 342 8.06 19.62 -0.53
C MET A 342 6.54 19.47 -0.54
N LYS A 343 5.93 19.01 -1.63
CA LYS A 343 4.46 18.83 -1.71
C LYS A 343 3.98 17.73 -0.77
N ILE A 344 4.61 16.56 -0.79
CA ILE A 344 4.16 15.36 -0.06
C ILE A 344 4.61 15.37 1.40
N TYR A 345 5.89 15.64 1.66
CA TYR A 345 6.51 15.47 2.98
C TYR A 345 6.84 16.79 3.68
N LYS A 346 6.66 17.94 3.02
CA LYS A 346 7.14 19.24 3.51
C LYS A 346 8.64 19.26 3.79
N LEU A 347 9.41 18.50 3.01
CA LEU A 347 10.86 18.42 3.11
C LEU A 347 11.52 19.35 2.11
N GLU A 348 12.37 20.24 2.62
CA GLU A 348 13.26 21.05 1.80
C GLU A 348 14.47 20.24 1.34
N VAL A 349 14.85 20.38 0.06
CA VAL A 349 16.01 19.71 -0.52
C VAL A 349 17.14 20.70 -0.68
N ILE A 350 18.23 20.48 0.07
CA ILE A 350 19.43 21.31 0.03
C ILE A 350 20.55 20.54 -0.68
N ALA A 351 21.10 21.12 -1.75
CA ALA A 351 22.30 20.58 -2.40
C ALA A 351 23.54 20.92 -1.57
N ILE A 352 24.13 19.90 -0.94
CA ILE A 352 25.41 20.03 -0.26
C ILE A 352 26.55 20.01 -1.30
N PRO A 353 27.47 20.99 -1.30
CA PRO A 353 28.59 21.01 -2.23
C PRO A 353 29.50 19.79 -2.03
N THR A 354 30.06 19.27 -3.12
CA THR A 354 30.99 18.15 -3.05
C THR A 354 32.31 18.57 -2.39
N ASN A 355 32.91 17.66 -1.62
CA ASN A 355 34.20 17.89 -0.95
C ASN A 355 35.32 18.29 -1.93
N LYS A 356 35.34 17.68 -3.12
CA LYS A 356 36.21 18.08 -4.23
C LYS A 356 35.39 18.39 -5.49
N PRO A 357 35.92 19.22 -6.41
CA PRO A 357 35.27 19.48 -7.70
C PRO A 357 35.08 18.20 -8.49
N VAL A 358 33.91 18.04 -9.11
CA VAL A 358 33.61 16.88 -9.97
C VAL A 358 34.39 17.01 -11.28
N ARG A 359 35.20 16.00 -11.61
CA ARG A 359 35.99 15.91 -12.86
C ARG A 359 35.45 14.89 -13.87
N ARG A 360 34.22 14.41 -13.64
CA ARG A 360 33.53 13.46 -14.51
C ARG A 360 33.16 14.10 -15.85
N ILE A 361 33.35 13.36 -16.93
CA ILE A 361 32.91 13.73 -18.28
C ILE A 361 31.65 12.96 -18.64
N ASP A 362 30.54 13.66 -18.85
CA ASP A 362 29.29 13.06 -19.33
C ASP A 362 29.18 13.30 -20.85
N TYR A 363 29.40 12.25 -21.64
CA TYR A 363 29.28 12.32 -23.10
C TYR A 363 27.82 12.40 -23.55
N ASN A 364 27.59 12.90 -24.77
CA ASN A 364 26.27 12.83 -25.41
C ASN A 364 25.88 11.36 -25.63
N ASP A 365 24.57 11.10 -25.76
CA ASP A 365 24.08 9.75 -26.00
C ASP A 365 24.36 9.36 -27.46
N LYS A 366 24.70 8.09 -27.69
CA LYS A 366 24.80 7.50 -29.03
C LYS A 366 23.48 6.82 -29.38
N ILE A 367 22.78 7.32 -30.38
CA ILE A 367 21.45 6.82 -30.76
C ILE A 367 21.54 6.07 -32.09
N TYR A 368 21.05 4.84 -32.10
CA TYR A 368 21.09 3.90 -33.22
C TYR A 368 19.70 3.62 -33.77
N LYS A 369 19.67 3.11 -35.01
CA LYS A 369 18.43 2.72 -35.68
C LYS A 369 17.77 1.50 -35.04
N SER A 370 18.51 0.42 -34.87
CA SER A 370 18.04 -0.84 -34.29
C SER A 370 18.71 -1.18 -32.96
N VAL A 371 18.08 -2.07 -32.19
CA VAL A 371 18.67 -2.64 -30.98
C VAL A 371 19.95 -3.42 -31.30
N ALA A 372 20.01 -4.11 -32.44
CA ALA A 372 21.20 -4.87 -32.85
C ALA A 372 22.43 -3.97 -33.02
N SER A 373 22.30 -2.88 -33.77
CA SER A 373 23.38 -1.90 -33.96
C SER A 373 23.81 -1.24 -32.64
N LYS A 374 22.86 -0.95 -31.75
CA LYS A 374 23.13 -0.45 -30.40
C LYS A 374 23.99 -1.44 -29.60
N PHE A 375 23.58 -2.72 -29.56
CA PHE A 375 24.30 -3.76 -28.83
C PHE A 375 25.72 -3.96 -29.36
N ASP A 376 25.90 -4.00 -30.68
CA ASP A 376 27.22 -4.12 -31.30
C ASP A 376 28.14 -2.96 -30.89
N ALA A 377 27.62 -1.73 -30.89
CA ALA A 377 28.37 -0.55 -30.45
C ALA A 377 28.71 -0.56 -28.96
N VAL A 378 27.80 -1.03 -28.10
CA VAL A 378 28.04 -1.19 -26.66
C VAL A 378 29.17 -2.19 -26.41
N VAL A 379 29.15 -3.34 -27.08
CA VAL A 379 30.19 -4.36 -26.94
C VAL A 379 31.56 -3.81 -27.37
N GLU A 380 31.61 -3.07 -28.49
CA GLU A 380 32.86 -2.46 -28.96
C GLU A 380 33.37 -1.36 -28.02
N GLU A 381 32.48 -0.53 -27.45
CA GLU A 381 32.85 0.48 -26.46
C GLU A 381 33.46 -0.18 -25.21
N ILE A 382 32.82 -1.22 -24.66
CA ILE A 382 33.33 -1.96 -23.48
C ILE A 382 34.70 -2.55 -23.79
N ARG A 383 34.84 -3.24 -24.93
CA ARG A 383 36.10 -3.86 -25.35
C ARG A 383 37.22 -2.85 -25.50
N SER A 384 36.95 -1.71 -26.16
CA SER A 384 37.95 -0.66 -26.38
C SER A 384 38.43 -0.06 -25.07
N TYR A 385 37.52 0.31 -24.16
CA TYR A 385 37.92 0.87 -22.87
C TYR A 385 38.62 -0.16 -21.98
N SER A 386 38.10 -1.38 -21.86
CA SER A 386 38.66 -2.42 -20.99
C SER A 386 40.03 -2.93 -21.47
N GLN A 387 40.22 -3.11 -22.78
CA GLN A 387 41.47 -3.67 -23.31
C GLN A 387 42.48 -2.60 -23.73
N GLU A 388 42.04 -1.57 -24.47
CA GLU A 388 42.91 -0.55 -25.05
C GLU A 388 43.05 0.70 -24.15
N GLY A 389 42.09 0.96 -23.26
CA GLY A 389 42.11 2.09 -22.33
C GLY A 389 41.52 3.38 -22.87
N TYR A 390 41.08 3.40 -24.14
CA TYR A 390 40.56 4.57 -24.81
C TYR A 390 39.36 4.25 -25.71
N PRO A 391 38.51 5.23 -26.05
CA PRO A 391 37.39 5.02 -26.97
C PRO A 391 37.86 4.64 -28.38
N ALA A 392 37.14 3.72 -29.02
CA ALA A 392 37.43 3.29 -30.39
C ALA A 392 37.16 4.40 -31.41
N ASP A 393 36.21 5.31 -31.10
CA ASP A 393 35.87 6.41 -31.99
C ASP A 393 36.88 7.56 -31.88
N ALA A 394 37.41 7.98 -33.03
CA ALA A 394 38.49 8.98 -33.12
C ALA A 394 38.09 10.35 -32.52
N TRP A 395 36.81 10.72 -32.62
CA TRP A 395 36.29 11.98 -32.06
C TRP A 395 36.29 12.00 -30.53
N SER A 396 35.85 10.92 -29.88
CA SER A 396 35.89 10.79 -28.42
C SER A 396 37.31 10.68 -27.91
N LEU A 397 38.20 10.03 -28.67
CA LEU A 397 39.63 9.95 -28.34
C LEU A 397 40.29 11.33 -28.42
N HIS A 398 39.97 12.10 -29.45
CA HIS A 398 40.39 13.48 -29.58
C HIS A 398 39.87 14.37 -28.44
N ASP A 399 38.61 14.21 -28.03
CA ASP A 399 38.04 14.96 -26.90
C ASP A 399 38.70 14.56 -25.57
N LEU A 400 38.99 13.27 -25.38
CA LEU A 400 39.70 12.74 -24.22
C LEU A 400 41.11 13.34 -24.13
N LEU A 401 41.86 13.37 -25.25
CA LEU A 401 43.19 13.97 -25.32
C LEU A 401 43.16 15.49 -25.06
N LYS A 402 42.17 16.22 -25.60
CA LYS A 402 41.98 17.65 -25.28
C LYS A 402 41.76 17.88 -23.78
N HIS A 403 41.03 16.99 -23.12
CA HIS A 403 40.76 17.12 -21.69
C HIS A 403 41.98 16.77 -20.84
N ALA A 404 42.71 15.70 -21.21
CA ALA A 404 43.98 15.34 -20.60
C ALA A 404 44.99 16.49 -20.69
N ARG A 405 45.09 17.13 -21.86
CA ARG A 405 45.91 18.33 -22.06
C ARG A 405 45.54 19.46 -21.09
N ARG A 406 44.26 19.82 -20.96
CA ARG A 406 43.82 20.88 -20.03
C ARG A 406 44.18 20.57 -18.58
N THR A 407 44.04 19.31 -18.19
CA THR A 407 44.42 18.85 -16.84
C THR A 407 45.92 19.06 -16.61
N LEU A 408 46.76 18.58 -17.54
CA LEU A 408 48.22 18.65 -17.42
C LEU A 408 48.73 20.10 -17.45
N VAL A 409 48.15 20.97 -18.29
CA VAL A 409 48.43 22.41 -18.27
C VAL A 409 48.09 23.01 -16.90
N SER A 410 46.92 22.68 -16.35
CA SER A 410 46.52 23.15 -15.02
C SER A 410 47.49 22.68 -13.93
N GLU A 411 47.95 21.43 -13.97
CA GLU A 411 48.93 20.90 -13.01
C GLU A 411 50.30 21.59 -13.13
N GLN A 412 50.72 21.94 -14.36
CA GLN A 412 51.94 22.70 -14.63
C GLN A 412 51.85 24.14 -14.12
N GLU A 413 50.72 24.82 -14.32
CA GLU A 413 50.50 26.19 -13.85
C GLU A 413 50.42 26.29 -12.31
N HIS A 414 49.94 25.24 -11.64
CA HIS A 414 49.83 25.21 -10.17
C HIS A 414 51.08 24.63 -9.47
N GLY A 415 52.21 24.47 -10.19
CA GLY A 415 53.47 23.99 -9.62
C GLY A 415 53.43 22.54 -9.11
N ARG A 416 52.48 21.74 -9.58
CA ARG A 416 52.27 20.33 -9.21
C ARG A 416 52.69 19.35 -10.30
N ALA A 417 53.26 19.85 -11.40
CA ALA A 417 53.68 19.03 -12.52
C ALA A 417 54.93 18.22 -12.23
N ASP A 418 54.86 16.93 -12.55
CA ASP A 418 55.99 16.00 -12.56
C ASP A 418 56.96 16.32 -13.72
N ALA A 419 58.20 15.81 -13.65
CA ALA A 419 59.23 16.06 -14.67
C ALA A 419 58.84 15.57 -16.09
N ALA A 420 57.85 14.68 -16.18
CA ALA A 420 57.34 14.10 -17.43
C ALA A 420 56.28 14.98 -18.14
N VAL A 421 55.65 15.94 -17.45
CA VAL A 421 54.51 16.72 -17.98
C VAL A 421 54.80 17.48 -19.28
N PRO A 422 55.97 18.14 -19.45
CA PRO A 422 56.29 18.82 -20.71
C PRO A 422 56.36 17.89 -21.92
N ALA A 423 56.87 16.67 -21.74
CA ALA A 423 56.96 15.67 -22.81
C ALA A 423 55.57 15.11 -23.16
N GLN A 424 54.73 14.87 -22.14
CA GLN A 424 53.34 14.43 -22.31
C GLN A 424 52.48 15.46 -23.05
N LEU A 425 52.62 16.75 -22.73
CA LEU A 425 51.93 17.83 -23.45
C LEU A 425 52.36 17.90 -24.92
N ALA A 426 53.65 17.75 -25.20
CA ALA A 426 54.16 17.72 -26.57
C ALA A 426 53.64 16.52 -27.38
N ALA A 427 53.49 15.34 -26.75
CA ALA A 427 52.89 14.17 -27.39
C ALA A 427 51.40 14.38 -27.73
N ILE A 428 50.63 14.94 -26.79
CA ILE A 428 49.21 15.27 -27.02
C ILE A 428 49.06 16.31 -28.12
N ASP A 429 49.87 17.37 -28.12
CA ASP A 429 49.79 18.45 -29.11
C ASP A 429 50.09 17.95 -30.54
N ARG A 430 51.07 17.05 -30.70
CA ARG A 430 51.32 16.39 -31.99
C ARG A 430 50.14 15.56 -32.46
N ALA A 431 49.57 14.75 -31.56
CA ALA A 431 48.44 13.88 -31.88
C ALA A 431 47.18 14.67 -32.27
N LEU A 432 46.87 15.74 -31.54
CA LEU A 432 45.73 16.62 -31.84
C LEU A 432 45.93 17.39 -33.15
N ALA A 433 47.16 17.86 -33.43
CA ALA A 433 47.47 18.52 -34.70
C ALA A 433 47.34 17.58 -35.90
N ALA A 434 47.76 16.32 -35.75
CA ALA A 434 47.70 15.30 -36.81
C ALA A 434 46.27 14.91 -37.23
N PHE A 435 45.29 14.97 -36.32
CA PHE A 435 43.89 14.62 -36.61
C PHE A 435 43.12 15.70 -37.40
N ASN A 436 43.57 16.97 -37.34
CA ASN A 436 43.04 18.11 -38.11
C ASN A 436 41.50 18.18 -38.18
N GLY A 437 40.80 17.98 -37.06
CA GLY A 437 39.33 18.08 -37.00
C GLY A 437 38.58 17.07 -37.88
N GLY A 438 39.11 15.85 -38.03
CA GLY A 438 38.47 14.74 -38.75
C GLY A 438 38.91 14.57 -40.21
N LYS A 439 39.91 15.33 -40.68
CA LYS A 439 40.50 15.19 -42.03
C LYS A 439 41.93 14.62 -42.02
N GLY A 440 42.46 14.31 -40.85
CA GLY A 440 43.84 13.83 -40.64
C GLY A 440 43.93 12.35 -40.29
N ASP A 441 45.08 11.92 -39.76
CA ASP A 441 45.35 10.51 -39.43
C ASP A 441 44.72 10.12 -38.08
N GLU A 442 43.69 9.27 -38.10
CA GLU A 442 43.03 8.76 -36.91
C GLU A 442 43.96 7.89 -36.04
N ALA A 443 44.90 7.17 -36.67
CA ALA A 443 45.85 6.32 -35.95
C ALA A 443 46.84 7.14 -35.11
N ALA A 444 47.08 8.41 -35.49
CA ALA A 444 47.94 9.33 -34.75
C ALA A 444 47.39 9.67 -33.36
N LEU A 445 46.06 9.70 -33.18
CA LEU A 445 45.43 9.90 -31.87
C LEU A 445 45.69 8.72 -30.93
N ALA A 446 45.51 7.49 -31.44
CA ALA A 446 45.77 6.27 -30.68
C ALA A 446 47.26 6.11 -30.36
N ALA A 447 48.15 6.49 -31.27
CA ALA A 447 49.59 6.50 -31.03
C ALA A 447 49.97 7.54 -29.96
N GLY A 448 49.43 8.77 -30.05
CA GLY A 448 49.66 9.82 -29.05
C GLY A 448 49.13 9.47 -27.67
N TYR A 449 47.98 8.79 -27.59
CA TYR A 449 47.45 8.28 -26.33
C TYR A 449 48.35 7.19 -25.73
N ARG A 450 48.84 6.25 -26.55
CA ARG A 450 49.79 5.22 -26.10
C ARG A 450 51.12 5.82 -25.64
N GLU A 451 51.61 6.85 -26.33
CA GLU A 451 52.81 7.60 -25.92
C GLU A 451 52.58 8.34 -24.58
N LEU A 452 51.40 8.93 -24.38
CA LEU A 452 51.01 9.59 -23.13
C LEU A 452 50.99 8.62 -21.95
N MET A 453 50.44 7.42 -22.14
CA MET A 453 50.24 6.44 -21.07
C MET A 453 51.47 5.56 -20.78
N GLY A 454 52.41 5.41 -21.72
CA GLY A 454 53.66 4.68 -21.51
C GLY A 454 53.45 3.21 -21.07
N GLU A 455 54.08 2.79 -19.98
CA GLU A 455 53.92 1.43 -19.42
C GLU A 455 52.53 1.19 -18.78
N TRP A 456 51.73 2.24 -18.58
CA TRP A 456 50.40 2.17 -17.98
C TRP A 456 49.28 1.87 -18.98
N VAL A 457 49.59 1.38 -20.19
CA VAL A 457 48.58 0.90 -21.15
C VAL A 457 47.98 -0.43 -20.66
N GLY A 458 47.26 -0.36 -19.55
CA GLY A 458 46.31 -1.35 -19.08
C GLY A 458 44.95 -0.69 -19.11
N GLY A 459 43.96 -1.31 -19.74
CA GLY A 459 42.70 -0.60 -20.01
C GLY A 459 41.93 -0.15 -18.77
N ARG A 460 40.90 0.68 -19.01
CA ARG A 460 40.09 1.32 -17.98
C ARG A 460 38.98 0.40 -17.48
N PRO A 461 38.66 0.38 -16.17
CA PRO A 461 37.51 -0.35 -15.68
C PRO A 461 36.20 0.20 -16.26
N VAL A 462 35.25 -0.69 -16.53
CA VAL A 462 33.96 -0.38 -17.15
C VAL A 462 32.82 -0.93 -16.30
N LEU A 463 31.88 -0.05 -15.93
CA LEU A 463 30.61 -0.43 -15.33
C LEU A 463 29.51 -0.28 -16.38
N VAL A 464 28.75 -1.35 -16.62
CA VAL A 464 27.64 -1.36 -17.58
C VAL A 464 26.33 -1.48 -16.82
N GLY A 465 25.39 -0.56 -17.04
CA GLY A 465 24.03 -0.63 -16.52
C GLY A 465 23.05 -1.06 -17.59
N THR A 466 22.31 -2.14 -17.34
CA THR A 466 21.18 -2.60 -18.18
C THR A 466 19.86 -2.47 -17.43
N THR A 467 18.73 -2.49 -18.13
CA THR A 467 17.38 -2.39 -17.55
C THR A 467 16.78 -3.76 -17.19
N SER A 468 17.23 -4.84 -17.84
CA SER A 468 16.72 -6.20 -17.63
C SER A 468 17.83 -7.24 -17.49
N VAL A 469 17.53 -8.34 -16.79
CA VAL A 469 18.45 -9.47 -16.60
C VAL A 469 18.79 -10.12 -17.93
N GLU A 470 17.79 -10.24 -18.82
CA GLU A 470 17.97 -10.77 -20.17
C GLU A 470 18.98 -9.94 -20.98
N ALA A 471 18.90 -8.61 -20.90
CA ALA A 471 19.88 -7.74 -21.55
C ALA A 471 21.29 -7.90 -20.96
N SER A 472 21.41 -8.11 -19.64
CA SER A 472 22.69 -8.42 -18.99
C SER A 472 23.29 -9.74 -19.51
N GLU A 473 22.47 -10.80 -19.60
CA GLU A 473 22.90 -12.13 -20.06
C GLU A 473 23.29 -12.13 -21.54
N LYS A 474 22.50 -11.49 -22.41
CA LYS A 474 22.82 -11.32 -23.83
C LYS A 474 24.13 -10.56 -24.04
N LEU A 475 24.34 -9.49 -23.28
CA LEU A 475 25.57 -8.71 -23.34
C LEU A 475 26.78 -9.52 -22.85
N SER A 476 26.61 -10.25 -21.75
CA SER A 476 27.61 -11.15 -21.19
C SER A 476 28.07 -12.18 -22.23
N GLU A 477 27.12 -12.87 -22.86
CA GLU A 477 27.40 -13.88 -23.88
C GLU A 477 28.13 -13.28 -25.10
N ALA A 478 27.73 -12.08 -25.54
CA ALA A 478 28.38 -11.39 -26.65
C ALA A 478 29.83 -10.99 -26.34
N LEU A 479 30.10 -10.46 -25.15
CA LEU A 479 31.43 -10.08 -24.69
C LEU A 479 32.38 -11.28 -24.62
N THR A 480 31.90 -12.42 -24.09
CA THR A 480 32.69 -13.65 -24.02
C THR A 480 32.93 -14.25 -25.40
N ARG A 481 31.88 -14.39 -26.23
CA ARG A 481 32.02 -15.07 -27.53
C ARG A 481 32.85 -14.30 -28.54
N ARG A 482 32.66 -12.99 -28.66
CA ARG A 482 33.29 -12.19 -29.73
C ARG A 482 34.73 -11.82 -29.40
N TYR A 483 34.98 -11.41 -28.16
CA TYR A 483 36.27 -10.82 -27.77
C TYR A 483 36.93 -11.55 -26.59
N GLY A 484 36.19 -12.41 -25.88
CA GLY A 484 36.64 -13.09 -24.67
C GLY A 484 37.05 -12.11 -23.58
N VAL A 485 36.21 -11.08 -23.36
CA VAL A 485 36.35 -10.10 -22.28
C VAL A 485 35.87 -10.75 -20.98
N GLU A 486 36.75 -10.83 -19.98
CA GLU A 486 36.39 -11.27 -18.62
C GLU A 486 35.53 -10.20 -17.94
N HIS A 487 34.41 -10.62 -17.36
CA HIS A 487 33.46 -9.71 -16.73
C HIS A 487 32.65 -10.42 -15.65
N GLU A 488 32.08 -9.63 -14.74
CA GLU A 488 31.20 -10.10 -13.67
C GLU A 488 29.79 -9.55 -13.87
N VAL A 489 28.76 -10.36 -13.62
CA VAL A 489 27.34 -9.98 -13.77
C VAL A 489 26.67 -9.90 -12.40
N LEU A 490 26.10 -8.74 -12.10
CA LEU A 490 25.35 -8.44 -10.89
C LEU A 490 23.86 -8.45 -11.22
N ASN A 491 23.24 -9.61 -10.98
CA ASN A 491 21.80 -9.80 -11.02
C ASN A 491 21.28 -9.71 -9.58
N ALA A 492 20.30 -8.85 -9.30
CA ALA A 492 19.76 -8.57 -7.97
C ALA A 492 18.99 -9.76 -7.32
N ARG A 493 19.57 -10.97 -7.35
CA ARG A 493 19.00 -12.18 -6.76
C ARG A 493 19.41 -12.31 -5.28
N PRO A 494 18.53 -12.78 -4.38
CA PRO A 494 18.78 -12.82 -2.94
C PRO A 494 20.03 -13.60 -2.52
N ASP A 495 20.39 -14.63 -3.28
CA ASP A 495 21.55 -15.51 -3.09
C ASP A 495 22.89 -14.86 -3.50
N ALA A 496 22.86 -13.80 -4.32
CA ALA A 496 24.05 -13.10 -4.80
C ALA A 496 24.44 -11.89 -3.94
N VAL A 497 23.54 -11.37 -3.08
CA VAL A 497 23.72 -10.12 -2.31
C VAL A 497 25.01 -10.12 -1.48
N ALA A 498 25.38 -11.26 -0.89
CA ALA A 498 26.61 -11.38 -0.09
C ALA A 498 27.89 -11.22 -0.93
N ARG A 499 27.87 -11.63 -2.22
CA ARG A 499 29.02 -11.50 -3.14
C ARG A 499 28.99 -10.20 -3.93
N GLU A 500 27.85 -9.52 -4.05
CA GLU A 500 27.74 -8.25 -4.79
C GLU A 500 28.74 -7.20 -4.26
N SER A 501 28.85 -7.03 -2.94
CA SER A 501 29.77 -6.07 -2.34
C SER A 501 31.24 -6.37 -2.68
N GLU A 502 31.62 -7.64 -2.77
CA GLU A 502 32.99 -8.06 -3.15
C GLU A 502 33.29 -7.74 -4.62
N ILE A 503 32.32 -7.99 -5.50
CA ILE A 503 32.43 -7.71 -6.93
C ILE A 503 32.52 -6.19 -7.16
N VAL A 504 31.65 -5.41 -6.51
CA VAL A 504 31.65 -3.94 -6.62
C VAL A 504 32.95 -3.33 -6.10
N ALA A 505 33.53 -3.87 -5.01
CA ALA A 505 34.81 -3.41 -4.48
C ALA A 505 35.98 -3.61 -5.48
N LYS A 506 35.87 -4.61 -6.37
CA LYS A 506 36.86 -4.88 -7.42
C LYS A 506 36.52 -4.18 -8.75
N ALA A 507 35.30 -3.67 -8.93
CA ALA A 507 34.86 -3.08 -10.20
C ALA A 507 35.73 -1.90 -10.68
N GLY A 508 36.35 -1.15 -9.75
CA GLY A 508 37.23 -0.02 -10.07
C GLY A 508 38.71 -0.38 -10.31
N GLN A 509 39.05 -1.67 -10.41
CA GLN A 509 40.43 -2.16 -10.51
C GLN A 509 40.78 -2.66 -11.92
N GLN A 510 42.05 -3.03 -12.10
CA GLN A 510 42.58 -3.69 -13.28
C GLN A 510 43.05 -5.10 -12.90
N HIS A 511 43.05 -6.02 -13.86
CA HIS A 511 43.58 -7.38 -13.67
C HIS A 511 44.51 -7.79 -14.81
N GLU A 512 45.37 -8.78 -14.56
CA GLU A 512 46.19 -9.40 -15.60
C GLU A 512 45.35 -10.43 -16.36
N LEU A 513 45.12 -10.18 -17.65
CA LEU A 513 44.57 -11.16 -18.58
C LEU A 513 45.70 -12.06 -19.08
N VAL A 514 45.58 -13.38 -18.83
CA VAL A 514 46.55 -14.39 -19.28
C VAL A 514 45.97 -15.16 -20.47
N ARG A 515 46.49 -14.91 -21.68
CA ARG A 515 46.19 -15.72 -22.88
C ARG A 515 47.46 -16.41 -23.38
N GLY A 516 47.60 -17.70 -23.05
CA GLY A 516 48.79 -18.47 -23.41
C GLY A 516 50.06 -17.94 -22.70
N LYS A 517 51.05 -17.45 -23.45
CA LYS A 517 52.29 -16.85 -22.91
C LYS A 517 52.25 -15.32 -22.79
N GLN A 518 51.21 -14.66 -23.30
CA GLN A 518 51.07 -13.20 -23.26
C GLN A 518 50.29 -12.77 -22.02
N LYS A 519 50.86 -11.81 -21.29
CA LYS A 519 50.22 -11.12 -20.16
C LYS A 519 49.89 -9.69 -20.58
N ARG A 520 48.64 -9.28 -20.40
CA ARG A 520 48.19 -7.91 -20.68
C ARG A 520 47.34 -7.42 -19.50
N ILE A 521 47.56 -6.19 -19.05
CA ILE A 521 46.70 -5.56 -18.03
C ILE A 521 45.44 -5.07 -18.73
N VAL A 522 44.28 -5.39 -18.17
CA VAL A 522 42.97 -4.94 -18.66
C VAL A 522 42.13 -4.39 -17.51
N GLY A 523 41.18 -3.52 -17.84
CA GLY A 523 40.24 -2.99 -16.87
C GLY A 523 39.13 -3.99 -16.55
N ASN A 524 38.73 -4.08 -15.28
CA ASN A 524 37.62 -4.93 -14.87
C ASN A 524 36.32 -4.46 -15.52
N VAL A 525 35.50 -5.41 -15.99
CA VAL A 525 34.17 -5.14 -16.54
C VAL A 525 33.12 -5.70 -15.59
N THR A 526 32.16 -4.87 -15.21
CA THR A 526 31.05 -5.26 -14.34
C THR A 526 29.74 -4.87 -15.00
N ILE A 527 28.84 -5.83 -15.18
CA ILE A 527 27.50 -5.63 -15.73
C ILE A 527 26.51 -5.66 -14.58
N ALA A 528 25.74 -4.59 -14.40
CA ALA A 528 24.77 -4.44 -13.32
C ALA A 528 23.36 -4.29 -13.90
N THR A 529 22.44 -5.15 -13.48
CA THR A 529 21.03 -5.03 -13.84
C THR A 529 20.35 -3.98 -12.97
N ASN A 530 19.68 -3.03 -13.61
CA ASN A 530 19.07 -1.82 -13.05
C ASN A 530 20.04 -0.99 -12.19
N MET A 531 20.20 -1.39 -10.94
CA MET A 531 21.09 -0.75 -9.96
C MET A 531 21.66 -1.76 -8.95
N ALA A 532 21.87 -3.03 -9.33
CA ALA A 532 22.54 -4.01 -8.48
C ALA A 532 23.89 -3.46 -7.94
N GLY A 533 24.25 -3.78 -6.68
CA GLY A 533 25.39 -3.13 -6.01
C GLY A 533 25.13 -1.68 -5.52
N ARG A 534 23.89 -1.31 -5.24
CA ARG A 534 23.53 -0.02 -4.58
C ARG A 534 24.04 0.03 -3.14
N GLY A 535 24.58 1.20 -2.75
CA GLY A 535 25.11 1.42 -1.39
C GLY A 535 26.57 0.99 -1.16
N THR A 536 27.23 0.38 -2.14
CA THR A 536 28.69 0.11 -2.09
C THR A 536 29.44 1.07 -3.03
N ASP A 537 30.52 1.65 -2.52
CA ASP A 537 31.36 2.61 -3.26
C ASP A 537 32.38 1.89 -4.14
N ILE A 538 32.48 2.30 -5.41
CA ILE A 538 33.51 1.81 -6.33
C ILE A 538 34.76 2.66 -6.14
N VAL A 539 35.80 2.07 -5.57
CA VAL A 539 37.10 2.72 -5.34
C VAL A 539 38.02 2.40 -6.51
N LEU A 540 38.71 3.42 -7.04
CA LEU A 540 39.66 3.25 -8.13
C LEU A 540 40.95 2.59 -7.64
N GLY A 541 41.46 1.62 -8.40
CA GLY A 541 42.76 1.01 -8.15
C GLY A 541 43.95 1.96 -8.44
N PRO A 542 45.18 1.61 -8.00
CA PRO A 542 46.38 2.37 -8.33
C PRO A 542 46.55 2.56 -9.85
N GLY A 543 46.90 3.77 -10.31
CA GLY A 543 47.09 4.06 -11.74
C GLY A 543 45.81 4.30 -12.55
N VAL A 544 44.66 3.80 -12.10
CA VAL A 544 43.37 3.93 -12.82
C VAL A 544 42.92 5.38 -13.00
N ALA A 545 43.18 6.25 -12.03
CA ALA A 545 42.88 7.67 -12.15
C ALA A 545 43.66 8.34 -13.31
N ALA A 546 44.93 7.98 -13.51
CA ALA A 546 45.73 8.52 -14.62
C ALA A 546 45.21 8.09 -15.99
N LEU A 547 44.57 6.92 -16.07
CA LEU A 547 43.92 6.39 -17.28
C LEU A 547 42.60 7.09 -17.62
N GLY A 548 42.11 8.00 -16.79
CA GLY A 548 40.80 8.65 -16.95
C GLY A 548 39.70 8.06 -16.09
N GLY A 549 40.03 7.11 -15.20
CA GLY A 549 39.13 6.56 -14.20
C GLY A 549 38.05 5.62 -14.76
N LEU A 550 37.06 5.32 -13.92
CA LEU A 550 35.94 4.43 -14.24
C LEU A 550 35.12 4.98 -15.42
N HIS A 551 34.86 4.13 -16.40
CA HIS A 551 33.93 4.40 -17.50
C HIS A 551 32.58 3.76 -17.21
N VAL A 552 31.50 4.52 -17.33
CA VAL A 552 30.13 4.04 -17.10
C VAL A 552 29.36 4.02 -18.41
N VAL A 553 28.80 2.87 -18.75
CA VAL A 553 28.00 2.64 -19.96
C VAL A 553 26.56 2.35 -19.55
N GLY A 554 25.62 3.18 -19.98
CA GLY A 554 24.19 2.87 -19.92
C GLY A 554 23.74 2.26 -21.24
N THR A 555 23.17 1.06 -21.23
CA THR A 555 22.70 0.42 -22.48
C THR A 555 21.35 0.95 -22.95
N GLU A 556 20.63 1.65 -22.06
CA GLU A 556 19.31 2.25 -22.25
C GLU A 556 19.13 3.42 -21.27
N ARG A 557 18.13 4.26 -21.54
CA ARG A 557 17.66 5.30 -20.60
C ARG A 557 16.55 4.72 -19.75
N HIS A 558 16.59 4.97 -18.44
CA HIS A 558 15.48 4.63 -17.57
C HIS A 558 14.32 5.62 -17.76
N GLU A 559 13.12 5.24 -17.32
CA GLU A 559 11.97 6.15 -17.28
C GLU A 559 12.25 7.41 -16.45
N SER A 560 13.06 7.27 -15.39
CA SER A 560 13.46 8.39 -14.54
C SER A 560 14.93 8.78 -14.74
N ARG A 561 15.14 10.07 -14.99
CA ARG A 561 16.46 10.71 -15.08
C ARG A 561 17.26 10.54 -13.79
N ARG A 562 16.58 10.43 -12.65
CA ARG A 562 17.19 10.19 -11.34
C ARG A 562 18.00 8.90 -11.31
N ILE A 563 17.54 7.85 -11.98
CA ILE A 563 18.20 6.53 -12.04
C ILE A 563 19.43 6.62 -12.95
N ASP A 564 19.30 7.26 -14.12
CA ASP A 564 20.44 7.51 -15.01
C ASP A 564 21.55 8.28 -14.30
N ASN A 565 21.19 9.32 -13.53
CA ASN A 565 22.15 10.12 -12.77
C ASN A 565 22.79 9.33 -11.63
N GLN A 566 22.09 8.37 -11.03
CA GLN A 566 22.68 7.45 -10.04
C GLN A 566 23.72 6.54 -10.69
N LEU A 567 23.45 6.03 -11.90
CA LEU A 567 24.41 5.25 -12.67
C LEU A 567 25.65 6.09 -13.03
N ARG A 568 25.47 7.31 -13.57
CA ARG A 568 26.58 8.25 -13.82
C ARG A 568 27.36 8.60 -12.56
N GLY A 569 26.66 8.72 -11.42
CA GLY A 569 27.24 9.00 -10.10
C GLY A 569 28.13 7.89 -9.52
N ARG A 570 28.26 6.75 -10.22
CA ARG A 570 29.20 5.69 -9.85
C ARG A 570 30.64 6.02 -10.21
N CYS A 571 30.89 6.91 -11.18
CA CYS A 571 32.23 7.41 -11.50
C CYS A 571 32.44 8.87 -11.07
N GLY A 572 33.70 9.30 -10.99
CA GLY A 572 34.10 10.67 -10.65
C GLY A 572 33.88 11.08 -9.19
N ARG A 573 33.94 10.11 -8.27
CA ARG A 573 33.74 10.34 -6.83
C ARG A 573 34.99 10.97 -6.19
N GLN A 574 34.80 11.79 -5.15
CA GLN A 574 35.90 12.48 -4.46
C GLN A 574 36.87 13.25 -5.38
N GLY A 575 36.36 13.74 -6.51
CA GLY A 575 37.13 14.48 -7.51
C GLY A 575 37.98 13.61 -8.44
N ASP A 576 37.78 12.29 -8.43
CA ASP A 576 38.42 11.39 -9.38
C ASP A 576 37.99 11.71 -10.82
N PRO A 577 38.85 11.43 -11.82
CA PRO A 577 38.42 11.43 -13.21
C PRO A 577 37.48 10.25 -13.47
N GLY A 578 36.63 10.40 -14.48
CA GLY A 578 35.71 9.36 -14.90
C GLY A 578 34.93 9.81 -16.13
N SER A 579 34.32 8.87 -16.83
CA SER A 579 33.42 9.22 -17.93
C SER A 579 32.15 8.39 -17.93
N SER A 580 31.07 8.95 -18.48
CA SER A 580 29.81 8.23 -18.67
C SER A 580 29.26 8.43 -20.09
N ARG A 581 28.61 7.41 -20.64
CA ARG A 581 27.95 7.44 -21.95
C ARG A 581 26.73 6.52 -21.96
N PHE A 582 25.68 6.95 -22.64
CA PHE A 582 24.47 6.14 -22.85
C PHE A 582 24.33 5.78 -24.33
N PHE A 583 23.88 4.56 -24.57
CA PHE A 583 23.58 4.01 -25.88
C PHE A 583 22.08 3.78 -25.96
N LEU A 584 21.47 4.19 -27.07
CA LEU A 584 20.02 4.13 -27.25
C LEU A 584 19.67 3.63 -28.64
N SER A 585 18.47 3.10 -28.79
CA SER A 585 17.87 2.74 -30.07
C SER A 585 16.49 3.35 -30.20
N PHE A 586 16.10 3.72 -31.42
CA PHE A 586 14.71 4.10 -31.70
C PHE A 586 13.71 2.96 -31.43
N GLU A 587 14.18 1.72 -31.30
CA GLU A 587 13.37 0.56 -30.90
C GLU A 587 13.23 0.40 -29.37
N ASP A 588 13.96 1.18 -28.56
CA ASP A 588 13.85 1.15 -27.11
C ASP A 588 12.49 1.70 -26.64
N ASP A 589 11.92 1.11 -25.58
CA ASP A 589 10.57 1.41 -25.09
C ASP A 589 10.33 2.91 -24.82
N LEU A 590 11.32 3.58 -24.22
CA LEU A 590 11.25 5.02 -23.94
C LEU A 590 11.12 5.84 -25.24
N LEU A 591 11.89 5.52 -26.28
CA LEU A 591 11.88 6.29 -27.53
C LEU A 591 10.66 5.94 -28.39
N ARG A 592 10.21 4.68 -28.38
CA ARG A 592 8.98 4.24 -29.07
C ARG A 592 7.74 5.02 -28.63
N LEU A 593 7.61 5.31 -27.33
CA LEU A 593 6.47 6.04 -26.77
C LEU A 593 6.31 7.48 -27.31
N PHE A 594 7.38 8.10 -27.80
CA PHE A 594 7.38 9.50 -28.22
C PHE A 594 7.65 9.73 -29.71
N MET A 595 8.06 8.70 -30.45
CA MET A 595 8.52 8.82 -31.82
C MET A 595 7.54 8.13 -32.78
N GLY A 596 6.71 8.92 -33.47
CA GLY A 596 5.83 8.40 -34.52
C GLY A 596 6.59 7.98 -35.78
N GLU A 597 6.00 7.10 -36.60
CA GLU A 597 6.60 6.57 -37.85
C GLU A 597 7.20 7.65 -38.77
N TRP A 598 6.62 8.86 -38.75
CA TRP A 598 7.07 9.99 -39.54
C TRP A 598 8.54 10.37 -39.28
N VAL A 599 9.01 10.32 -38.03
CA VAL A 599 10.39 10.73 -37.68
C VAL A 599 11.40 9.72 -38.20
N LEU A 600 11.06 8.43 -38.14
CA LEU A 600 11.88 7.36 -38.72
C LEU A 600 11.99 7.48 -40.25
N ARG A 601 10.88 7.82 -40.93
CA ARG A 601 10.87 8.06 -42.38
C ARG A 601 11.70 9.29 -42.77
N MET A 602 11.64 10.37 -41.99
CA MET A 602 12.45 11.57 -42.21
C MET A 602 13.95 11.28 -42.05
N LEU A 603 14.34 10.52 -41.03
CA LEU A 603 15.74 10.15 -40.80
C LEU A 603 16.30 9.23 -41.91
N GLN A 604 15.50 8.30 -42.44
CA GLN A 604 15.87 7.53 -43.62
C GLN A 604 16.09 8.42 -44.84
N MET A 605 15.23 9.42 -45.05
CA MET A 605 15.35 10.36 -46.17
C MET A 605 16.60 11.26 -46.07
N LEU A 606 17.08 11.50 -44.84
CA LEU A 606 18.32 12.24 -44.54
C LEU A 606 19.59 11.36 -44.60
N GLY A 607 19.48 10.10 -45.02
CA GLY A 607 20.63 9.19 -45.18
C GLY A 607 21.11 8.56 -43.87
N PHE A 608 20.24 8.39 -42.87
CA PHE A 608 20.59 7.66 -41.65
C PHE A 608 20.54 6.14 -41.89
N GLU A 609 21.72 5.53 -41.99
CA GLU A 609 21.90 4.10 -42.28
C GLU A 609 22.10 3.24 -41.02
N GLU A 610 22.02 1.92 -41.19
CA GLU A 610 22.25 0.95 -40.11
C GLU A 610 23.71 1.02 -39.63
N GLY A 611 23.94 1.00 -38.31
CA GLY A 611 25.27 1.15 -37.71
C GLY A 611 25.75 2.60 -37.50
N MET A 612 25.07 3.62 -38.04
CA MET A 612 25.37 5.02 -37.75
C MET A 612 24.83 5.45 -36.37
N ALA A 613 25.59 6.28 -35.66
CA ALA A 613 25.18 6.89 -34.39
C ALA A 613 24.83 8.37 -34.58
N ILE A 614 23.70 8.81 -34.02
CA ILE A 614 23.38 10.25 -33.90
C ILE A 614 23.90 10.74 -32.55
N GLU A 615 24.77 11.74 -32.59
CA GLU A 615 25.30 12.44 -31.40
C GLU A 615 25.07 13.96 -31.54
N ASP A 616 23.90 14.45 -31.12
CA ASP A 616 23.57 15.88 -31.17
C ASP A 616 22.92 16.36 -29.85
N ARG A 617 23.36 17.53 -29.36
CA ARG A 617 22.85 18.16 -28.12
C ARG A 617 21.35 18.48 -28.16
N ARG A 618 20.77 18.67 -29.34
CA ARG A 618 19.33 18.92 -29.53
C ARG A 618 18.53 17.63 -29.32
N VAL A 619 19.07 16.49 -29.76
CA VAL A 619 18.43 15.19 -29.60
C VAL A 619 18.49 14.76 -28.13
N ASN A 620 19.64 14.91 -27.47
CA ASN A 620 19.74 14.69 -26.01
C ASN A 620 18.70 15.55 -25.23
N ARG A 621 18.56 16.83 -25.58
CA ARG A 621 17.52 17.70 -24.96
C ARG A 621 16.09 17.23 -25.26
N GLY A 622 15.84 16.61 -26.40
CA GLY A 622 14.55 16.00 -26.73
C GLY A 622 14.23 14.79 -25.85
N ILE A 623 15.23 13.92 -25.64
CA ILE A 623 15.11 12.73 -24.78
C ILE A 623 14.88 13.15 -23.32
N GLU A 624 15.61 14.16 -22.83
CA GLU A 624 15.40 14.70 -21.48
C GLU A 624 13.97 15.22 -21.28
N LYS A 625 13.37 15.85 -22.30
CA LYS A 625 11.95 16.28 -22.25
C LYS A 625 11.00 15.10 -22.24
N ALA A 626 11.29 14.05 -23.00
CA ALA A 626 10.49 12.82 -23.02
C ALA A 626 10.51 12.14 -21.64
N GLN A 627 11.68 11.96 -21.04
CA GLN A 627 11.83 11.43 -19.67
C GLN A 627 11.04 12.28 -18.66
N LYS A 628 11.18 13.62 -18.72
CA LYS A 628 10.41 14.51 -17.84
C LYS A 628 8.90 14.32 -17.96
N LYS A 629 8.39 14.09 -19.18
CA LYS A 629 6.96 13.85 -19.41
C LYS A 629 6.50 12.49 -18.88
N VAL A 630 7.35 11.46 -18.95
CA VAL A 630 7.09 10.16 -18.29
C VAL A 630 7.09 10.33 -16.76
N GLU A 631 8.05 11.08 -16.21
CA GLU A 631 8.11 11.39 -14.77
C GLU A 631 6.87 12.15 -14.30
N GLU A 632 6.40 13.15 -15.06
CA GLU A 632 5.16 13.88 -14.78
C GLU A 632 3.92 12.96 -14.82
N ARG A 633 3.86 12.03 -15.79
CA ARG A 633 2.79 11.02 -15.86
C ARG A 633 2.83 10.10 -14.63
N ASN A 634 3.99 9.57 -14.28
CA ASN A 634 4.19 8.70 -13.13
C ASN A 634 3.86 9.42 -11.81
N PHE A 635 4.25 10.69 -11.69
CA PHE A 635 3.86 11.56 -10.57
C PHE A 635 2.34 11.75 -10.50
N GLY A 636 1.66 11.95 -11.63
CA GLY A 636 0.20 12.04 -11.70
C GLY A 636 -0.49 10.76 -11.18
N ILE A 637 0.03 9.59 -11.54
CA ILE A 637 -0.47 8.30 -11.04
C ILE A 637 -0.27 8.20 -9.52
N ARG A 638 0.94 8.52 -9.02
CA ARG A 638 1.23 8.54 -7.57
C ARG A 638 0.34 9.52 -6.81
N LYS A 639 0.09 10.70 -7.37
CA LYS A 639 -0.79 11.70 -6.79
C LYS A 639 -2.23 11.20 -6.68
N ASN A 640 -2.75 10.59 -7.74
CA ASN A 640 -4.08 9.98 -7.71
C ASN A 640 -4.18 8.90 -6.63
N LEU A 641 -3.18 8.01 -6.51
CA LEU A 641 -3.14 6.99 -5.45
C LEU A 641 -3.16 7.60 -4.04
N LEU A 642 -2.37 8.65 -3.82
CA LEU A 642 -2.33 9.37 -2.55
C LEU A 642 -3.68 10.01 -2.20
N GLU A 643 -4.35 10.61 -3.18
CA GLU A 643 -5.67 11.23 -2.98
C GLU A 643 -6.75 10.21 -2.57
N TYR A 644 -6.70 8.97 -3.09
CA TYR A 644 -7.58 7.90 -2.61
C TYR A 644 -7.22 7.44 -1.19
N ASP A 645 -5.92 7.29 -0.88
CA ASP A 645 -5.47 6.90 0.46
C ASP A 645 -5.71 7.99 1.51
N GLU A 646 -5.84 9.27 1.15
CA GLU A 646 -6.17 10.35 2.11
C GLU A 646 -7.51 10.11 2.82
N VAL A 647 -8.51 9.55 2.11
CA VAL A 647 -9.81 9.20 2.70
C VAL A 647 -9.63 8.07 3.72
N MET A 648 -8.90 7.01 3.32
CA MET A 648 -8.59 5.89 4.21
C MET A 648 -7.73 6.31 5.40
N ASP A 649 -6.80 7.24 5.21
CA ASP A 649 -5.91 7.74 6.27
C ASP A 649 -6.67 8.48 7.37
N HIS A 650 -7.65 9.30 6.99
CA HIS A 650 -8.52 9.97 7.95
C HIS A 650 -9.34 8.97 8.78
N GLN A 651 -9.96 8.00 8.11
CA GLN A 651 -10.75 6.94 8.76
C GLN A 651 -9.88 6.10 9.68
N ARG A 652 -8.70 5.68 9.21
CA ARG A 652 -7.71 4.89 9.94
C ARG A 652 -7.18 5.59 11.17
N LYS A 653 -6.88 6.90 11.10
CA LYS A 653 -6.47 7.68 12.29
C LYS A 653 -7.57 7.72 13.34
N THR A 654 -8.81 7.94 12.92
CA THR A 654 -9.97 7.95 13.82
C THR A 654 -10.16 6.58 14.48
N PHE A 655 -10.17 5.52 13.66
CA PHE A 655 -10.29 4.14 14.12
C PHE A 655 -9.16 3.73 15.06
N TYR A 656 -7.88 3.92 14.67
CA TYR A 656 -6.74 3.54 15.51
C TYR A 656 -6.62 4.36 16.78
N ALA A 657 -7.03 5.63 16.80
CA ALA A 657 -7.09 6.41 18.02
C ALA A 657 -8.09 5.80 19.03
N LEU A 658 -9.28 5.42 18.56
CA LEU A 658 -10.29 4.77 19.40
C LEU A 658 -9.83 3.37 19.84
N ARG A 659 -9.30 2.56 18.91
CA ARG A 659 -8.76 1.24 19.19
C ARG A 659 -7.64 1.27 20.23
N GLN A 660 -6.72 2.23 20.12
CA GLN A 660 -5.62 2.41 21.07
C GLN A 660 -6.15 2.76 22.47
N ARG A 661 -7.14 3.67 22.55
CA ARG A 661 -7.83 3.99 23.81
C ARG A 661 -8.44 2.75 24.48
N ILE A 662 -9.10 1.87 23.71
CA ILE A 662 -9.69 0.62 24.20
C ILE A 662 -8.60 -0.35 24.68
N LEU A 663 -7.54 -0.54 23.88
CA LEU A 663 -6.42 -1.43 24.17
C LEU A 663 -5.68 -1.04 25.45
N GLU A 664 -5.52 0.26 25.69
CA GLU A 664 -4.89 0.79 26.91
C GLU A 664 -5.86 0.90 28.09
N GLY A 665 -7.16 0.64 27.88
CA GLY A 665 -8.19 0.70 28.92
C GLY A 665 -8.49 2.11 29.43
N ARG A 666 -8.11 3.16 28.70
CA ARG A 666 -8.24 4.56 29.16
C ARG A 666 -9.67 5.06 28.96
N GLY A 667 -10.36 5.36 30.06
CA GLY A 667 -11.70 5.95 30.02
C GLY A 667 -12.72 5.07 29.30
N LEU A 668 -12.63 3.75 29.51
CA LEU A 668 -13.47 2.76 28.84
C LEU A 668 -14.92 2.85 29.31
N THR A 669 -15.13 3.14 30.59
CA THR A 669 -16.46 3.25 31.18
C THR A 669 -17.22 4.42 30.57
N GLU A 670 -16.58 5.57 30.42
CA GLU A 670 -17.13 6.76 29.79
C GLU A 670 -17.50 6.47 28.34
N LEU A 671 -16.62 5.78 27.58
CA LEU A 671 -16.90 5.39 26.20
C LEU A 671 -18.14 4.49 26.08
N ILE A 672 -18.25 3.48 26.95
CA ILE A 672 -19.41 2.57 26.95
C ILE A 672 -20.69 3.35 27.27
N TRP A 673 -20.65 4.28 28.23
CA TRP A 673 -21.81 5.10 28.56
C TRP A 673 -22.19 6.07 27.43
N GLU A 674 -21.22 6.68 26.76
CA GLU A 674 -21.46 7.48 25.55
C GLU A 674 -22.20 6.64 24.50
N MET A 675 -21.73 5.42 24.21
CA MET A 675 -22.38 4.52 23.25
C MET A 675 -23.79 4.09 23.67
N ILE A 676 -24.01 3.81 24.96
CA ILE A 676 -25.32 3.43 25.49
C ILE A 676 -26.28 4.61 25.44
N ASP A 677 -25.85 5.78 25.90
CA ASP A 677 -26.68 6.99 25.94
C ASP A 677 -27.07 7.43 24.52
N ASP A 678 -26.14 7.39 23.55
CA ASP A 678 -26.44 7.63 22.13
C ASP A 678 -27.44 6.61 21.58
N THR A 679 -27.24 5.32 21.86
CA THR A 679 -28.14 4.24 21.42
C THR A 679 -29.55 4.39 21.99
N VAL A 680 -29.66 4.80 23.26
CA VAL A 680 -30.95 5.07 23.92
C VAL A 680 -31.60 6.31 23.34
N SER A 681 -30.84 7.39 23.12
CA SER A 681 -31.35 8.62 22.51
C SER A 681 -31.92 8.34 21.13
N ASP A 682 -31.16 7.66 20.25
CA ASP A 682 -31.59 7.31 18.89
C ASP A 682 -32.84 6.44 18.89
N ALA A 683 -32.92 5.46 19.79
CA ALA A 683 -34.11 4.63 19.92
C ALA A 683 -35.32 5.45 20.37
N VAL A 684 -35.17 6.29 21.40
CA VAL A 684 -36.26 7.14 21.89
C VAL A 684 -36.73 8.11 20.81
N GLU A 685 -35.81 8.75 20.08
CA GLU A 685 -36.15 9.64 18.96
C GLU A 685 -36.89 8.90 17.85
N ARG A 686 -36.39 7.73 17.45
CA ARG A 686 -36.99 6.92 16.39
C ARG A 686 -38.37 6.39 16.76
N TYR A 687 -38.50 5.71 17.90
CA TYR A 687 -39.74 5.04 18.29
C TYR A 687 -40.81 6.04 18.74
N LEU A 688 -40.44 7.14 19.39
CA LEU A 688 -41.39 8.18 19.84
C LEU A 688 -41.54 9.32 18.82
N ASP A 689 -41.14 9.13 17.56
CA ASP A 689 -41.51 10.03 16.46
C ASP A 689 -43.03 9.92 16.20
N PRO A 690 -43.78 11.03 16.10
CA PRO A 690 -45.21 10.99 15.80
C PRO A 690 -45.54 10.28 14.49
N LYS A 691 -44.60 10.24 13.55
CA LYS A 691 -44.73 9.57 12.25
C LYS A 691 -44.35 8.09 12.31
N TYR A 692 -43.75 7.60 13.40
CA TYR A 692 -43.28 6.22 13.51
C TYR A 692 -44.39 5.16 13.31
N PRO A 693 -45.60 5.30 13.91
CA PRO A 693 -46.70 4.38 13.64
C PRO A 693 -47.13 4.38 12.17
N ALA A 694 -47.18 5.57 11.54
CA ALA A 694 -47.52 5.71 10.12
C ALA A 694 -46.45 5.11 9.20
N GLN A 695 -45.17 5.22 9.56
CA GLN A 695 -44.07 4.56 8.85
C GLN A 695 -44.18 3.04 8.93
N CYS A 696 -44.45 2.50 10.12
CA CYS A 696 -44.64 1.06 10.31
C CYS A 696 -45.87 0.53 9.57
N ALA A 697 -46.97 1.30 9.58
CA ALA A 697 -48.19 0.97 8.85
C ALA A 697 -47.95 0.97 7.33
N ALA A 698 -47.23 1.97 6.80
CA ALA A 698 -46.87 2.05 5.39
C ALA A 698 -45.94 0.90 4.96
N GLU A 699 -44.92 0.59 5.76
CA GLU A 699 -43.99 -0.50 5.48
C GLU A 699 -44.70 -1.86 5.48
N TRP A 700 -45.51 -2.14 6.51
CA TRP A 700 -46.28 -3.37 6.60
C TRP A 700 -47.29 -3.47 5.46
N ALA A 701 -48.09 -2.43 5.23
CA ALA A 701 -49.09 -2.43 4.17
C ALA A 701 -48.43 -2.54 2.79
N GLY A 702 -47.27 -1.92 2.59
CA GLY A 702 -46.54 -2.04 1.34
C GLY A 702 -45.98 -3.43 1.08
N GLN A 703 -45.46 -4.10 2.11
CA GLN A 703 -45.04 -5.51 2.02
C GLN A 703 -46.25 -6.44 1.81
N HIS A 704 -47.37 -6.19 2.50
CA HIS A 704 -48.56 -7.02 2.43
C HIS A 704 -49.29 -6.90 1.08
N LEU A 705 -49.36 -5.69 0.52
CA LEU A 705 -50.04 -5.38 -0.74
C LEU A 705 -49.11 -5.47 -1.96
N GLY A 706 -47.79 -5.52 -1.76
CA GLY A 706 -46.80 -5.60 -2.84
C GLY A 706 -46.59 -4.28 -3.58
N VAL A 707 -46.84 -3.15 -2.93
CA VAL A 707 -46.68 -1.79 -3.49
C VAL A 707 -46.03 -0.85 -2.47
N PRO A 708 -45.03 -0.05 -2.83
CA PRO A 708 -44.41 0.88 -1.89
C PRO A 708 -45.41 1.99 -1.51
N LEU A 709 -45.53 2.27 -0.21
CA LEU A 709 -46.44 3.30 0.30
C LEU A 709 -45.68 4.44 0.99
N GLU A 710 -46.14 5.66 0.75
CA GLU A 710 -45.61 6.86 1.39
C GLU A 710 -46.31 7.08 2.76
N SER A 711 -45.53 7.06 3.85
CA SER A 711 -46.07 7.20 5.21
C SER A 711 -46.64 8.58 5.52
N GLY A 712 -46.24 9.63 4.77
CA GLY A 712 -46.62 11.02 5.04
C GLY A 712 -48.12 11.32 4.86
N LYS A 713 -48.85 10.43 4.19
CA LYS A 713 -50.28 10.59 3.89
C LYS A 713 -51.17 9.68 4.75
N LEU A 714 -50.58 8.88 5.64
CA LEU A 714 -51.31 7.97 6.52
C LEU A 714 -51.58 8.62 7.88
N ASP A 715 -52.86 8.64 8.25
CA ASP A 715 -53.34 9.05 9.56
C ASP A 715 -53.56 7.82 10.43
N THR A 716 -52.91 7.78 11.59
CA THR A 716 -52.95 6.65 12.54
C THR A 716 -53.85 6.92 13.75
N HIS A 717 -54.68 7.97 13.73
CA HIS A 717 -55.62 8.25 14.83
C HIS A 717 -56.91 7.41 14.78
N ASP A 718 -57.33 6.98 13.60
CA ASP A 718 -58.56 6.21 13.39
C ASP A 718 -58.33 5.06 12.42
N LEU A 719 -58.75 3.85 12.81
CA LEU A 719 -58.51 2.63 12.03
C LEU A 719 -59.23 2.66 10.69
N LYS A 720 -60.45 3.18 10.65
CA LYS A 720 -61.22 3.22 9.41
C LYS A 720 -60.57 4.17 8.41
N THR A 721 -60.17 5.36 8.87
CA THR A 721 -59.47 6.35 8.06
C THR A 721 -58.13 5.82 7.56
N LEU A 722 -57.37 5.13 8.41
CA LEU A 722 -56.11 4.48 8.03
C LEU A 722 -56.32 3.40 6.95
N GLN A 723 -57.33 2.54 7.11
CA GLN A 723 -57.64 1.49 6.14
C GLN A 723 -58.08 2.06 4.78
N ASP A 724 -58.91 3.11 4.80
CA ASP A 724 -59.38 3.77 3.58
C ASP A 724 -58.20 4.46 2.86
N GLN A 725 -57.34 5.18 3.60
CA GLN A 725 -56.14 5.82 3.05
C GLN A 725 -55.15 4.81 2.48
N VAL A 726 -54.90 3.69 3.18
CA VAL A 726 -54.02 2.62 2.67
C VAL A 726 -54.55 2.05 1.37
N ARG A 727 -55.86 1.81 1.26
CA ARG A 727 -56.49 1.31 0.02
C ARG A 727 -56.35 2.29 -1.13
N ASP A 728 -56.68 3.57 -0.88
CA ASP A 728 -56.64 4.61 -1.91
C ASP A 728 -55.20 4.85 -2.40
N LEU A 729 -54.23 4.92 -1.48
CA LEU A 729 -52.82 5.10 -1.82
C LEU A 729 -52.25 3.88 -2.53
N ALA A 730 -52.54 2.67 -2.05
CA ALA A 730 -52.07 1.44 -2.67
C ALA A 730 -52.63 1.28 -4.09
N ALA A 731 -53.92 1.58 -4.31
CA ALA A 731 -54.52 1.54 -5.64
C ALA A 731 -53.86 2.56 -6.59
N TYR A 732 -53.62 3.78 -6.11
CA TYR A 732 -52.93 4.82 -6.87
C TYR A 732 -51.49 4.41 -7.24
N GLU A 733 -50.69 3.97 -6.27
CA GLU A 733 -49.30 3.57 -6.49
C GLU A 733 -49.19 2.32 -7.36
N ALA A 734 -50.07 1.33 -7.17
CA ALA A 734 -50.17 0.16 -8.05
C ALA A 734 -50.38 0.59 -9.50
N ARG A 735 -51.33 1.50 -9.74
CA ARG A 735 -51.63 2.03 -11.07
C ARG A 735 -50.42 2.73 -11.69
N GLN A 736 -49.72 3.59 -10.94
CA GLN A 736 -48.53 4.30 -11.42
C GLN A 736 -47.37 3.33 -11.74
N LEU A 737 -47.13 2.35 -10.87
CA LEU A 737 -46.10 1.34 -11.07
C LEU A 737 -46.41 0.49 -12.30
N ILE A 738 -47.66 0.04 -12.46
CA ILE A 738 -48.08 -0.76 -13.62
C ILE A 738 -47.94 0.03 -14.93
N GLN A 739 -48.36 1.30 -14.95
CA GLN A 739 -48.21 2.19 -16.11
C GLN A 739 -46.74 2.36 -16.54
N ARG A 740 -45.82 2.42 -15.57
CA ARG A 740 -44.39 2.57 -15.85
C ARG A 740 -43.75 1.27 -16.31
N MET A 741 -44.07 0.16 -15.64
CA MET A 741 -43.40 -1.12 -15.85
C MET A 741 -43.92 -1.88 -17.07
N ILE A 742 -45.18 -1.69 -17.48
CA ILE A 742 -45.75 -2.44 -18.61
C ILE A 742 -45.00 -2.18 -19.93
N GLY A 743 -44.47 -0.97 -20.11
CA GLY A 743 -43.68 -0.59 -21.29
C GLY A 743 -42.34 -1.32 -21.40
N GLU A 744 -41.84 -1.93 -20.32
CA GLU A 744 -40.64 -2.77 -20.37
C GLU A 744 -40.90 -4.14 -21.00
N TYR A 745 -42.17 -4.59 -21.03
CA TYR A 745 -42.57 -5.89 -21.56
C TYR A 745 -43.35 -5.78 -22.88
N VAL A 746 -44.04 -4.66 -23.09
CA VAL A 746 -44.94 -4.41 -24.21
C VAL A 746 -44.59 -3.06 -24.84
N ASP A 747 -44.01 -3.12 -26.03
CA ASP A 747 -43.77 -1.94 -26.86
C ASP A 747 -44.94 -1.77 -27.85
N PRO A 748 -45.69 -0.65 -27.80
CA PRO A 748 -46.82 -0.41 -28.68
C PRO A 748 -46.44 -0.26 -30.17
N ASP A 749 -45.16 0.02 -30.46
CA ASP A 749 -44.65 0.19 -31.84
C ASP A 749 -44.18 -1.14 -32.46
N VAL A 750 -44.22 -2.24 -31.69
CA VAL A 750 -43.73 -3.57 -32.09
C VAL A 750 -44.89 -4.58 -32.17
N PRO A 751 -44.88 -5.52 -33.15
CA PRO A 751 -45.92 -6.53 -33.27
C PRO A 751 -46.08 -7.42 -32.01
N PRO A 752 -47.32 -7.85 -31.65
CA PRO A 752 -47.59 -8.66 -30.46
C PRO A 752 -46.83 -10.00 -30.37
N GLU A 753 -46.29 -10.48 -31.48
CA GLU A 753 -45.46 -11.67 -31.54
C GLU A 753 -44.13 -11.51 -30.78
N GLU A 754 -43.57 -10.30 -30.76
CA GLU A 754 -42.26 -9.96 -30.20
C GLU A 754 -42.32 -9.46 -28.75
N TRP A 755 -43.51 -9.22 -28.20
CA TRP A 755 -43.69 -8.85 -26.79
C TRP A 755 -43.22 -9.95 -25.83
N ASP A 756 -42.63 -9.57 -24.70
CA ASP A 756 -42.30 -10.51 -23.62
C ASP A 756 -43.53 -10.84 -22.76
N VAL A 757 -44.50 -11.51 -23.36
CA VAL A 757 -45.73 -11.95 -22.67
C VAL A 757 -45.47 -13.00 -21.59
N ARG A 758 -44.29 -13.66 -21.62
CA ARG A 758 -43.90 -14.64 -20.60
C ARG A 758 -43.41 -13.92 -19.34
N GLY A 759 -42.53 -12.93 -19.49
CA GLY A 759 -42.10 -12.04 -18.42
C GLY A 759 -43.28 -11.26 -17.85
N LEU A 760 -44.12 -10.69 -18.71
CA LEU A 760 -45.32 -9.96 -18.29
C LEU A 760 -46.29 -10.84 -17.50
N ALA A 761 -46.56 -12.07 -17.93
CA ALA A 761 -47.42 -12.99 -17.19
C ALA A 761 -46.83 -13.39 -15.83
N GLY A 762 -45.51 -13.61 -15.75
CA GLY A 762 -44.81 -13.89 -14.51
C GLY A 762 -44.87 -12.71 -13.53
N TRP A 763 -44.67 -11.50 -14.03
CA TRP A 763 -44.73 -10.27 -13.24
C TRP A 763 -46.18 -9.92 -12.83
N ALA A 764 -47.15 -10.01 -13.73
CA ALA A 764 -48.56 -9.70 -13.45
C ALA A 764 -49.23 -10.73 -12.52
N ALA A 765 -48.72 -11.95 -12.44
CA ALA A 765 -49.18 -12.96 -11.49
C ALA A 765 -49.10 -12.48 -10.03
N GLN A 766 -48.17 -11.57 -9.70
CA GLN A 766 -48.06 -10.98 -8.37
C GLN A 766 -49.30 -10.17 -7.98
N TYR A 767 -50.15 -9.78 -8.93
CA TYR A 767 -51.42 -9.06 -8.70
C TYR A 767 -52.65 -9.97 -8.85
N GLY A 768 -52.46 -11.29 -9.02
CA GLY A 768 -53.54 -12.26 -9.18
C GLY A 768 -54.09 -12.36 -10.61
N VAL A 769 -53.38 -11.85 -11.61
CA VAL A 769 -53.76 -11.93 -13.03
C VAL A 769 -53.52 -13.36 -13.56
N THR A 770 -54.56 -14.01 -14.08
CA THR A 770 -54.50 -15.38 -14.63
C THR A 770 -54.68 -15.42 -16.15
N LEU A 771 -54.20 -14.40 -16.86
CA LEU A 771 -54.27 -14.35 -18.32
C LEU A 771 -53.26 -15.33 -18.94
N SER A 772 -53.71 -16.10 -19.94
CA SER A 772 -52.81 -16.92 -20.75
C SER A 772 -52.04 -16.06 -21.76
N GLN A 773 -50.85 -16.51 -22.18
CA GLN A 773 -50.03 -15.81 -23.19
C GLN A 773 -50.81 -15.55 -24.49
N ASN A 774 -51.68 -16.49 -24.90
CA ASN A 774 -52.53 -16.35 -26.07
C ASN A 774 -53.66 -15.31 -25.91
N GLN A 775 -54.08 -15.02 -24.68
CA GLN A 775 -55.05 -13.96 -24.40
C GLN A 775 -54.36 -12.60 -24.37
N MET A 776 -53.17 -12.51 -23.78
CA MET A 776 -52.39 -11.26 -23.73
C MET A 776 -52.02 -10.77 -25.13
N LYS A 777 -51.61 -11.67 -26.04
CA LYS A 777 -51.30 -11.32 -27.45
C LYS A 777 -52.51 -10.87 -28.29
N LYS A 778 -53.73 -11.05 -27.80
CA LYS A 778 -54.97 -10.66 -28.49
C LYS A 778 -55.56 -9.36 -27.96
N MET A 779 -54.97 -8.77 -26.92
CA MET A 779 -55.39 -7.51 -26.32
C MET A 779 -54.47 -6.39 -26.81
N THR A 780 -55.02 -5.18 -26.92
CA THR A 780 -54.20 -3.98 -27.14
C THR A 780 -53.41 -3.63 -25.87
N PRO A 781 -52.26 -2.93 -25.96
CA PRO A 781 -51.50 -2.52 -24.78
C PRO A 781 -52.33 -1.75 -23.73
N PRO A 782 -53.23 -0.82 -24.11
CA PRO A 782 -54.12 -0.16 -23.15
C PRO A 782 -55.13 -1.12 -22.48
N GLU A 783 -55.69 -2.08 -23.21
CA GLU A 783 -56.61 -3.09 -22.64
C GLU A 783 -55.89 -4.02 -21.66
N LEU A 784 -54.67 -4.42 -22.00
CA LEU A 784 -53.85 -5.27 -21.14
C LEU A 784 -53.43 -4.53 -19.87
N GLN A 785 -53.05 -3.26 -20.00
CA GLN A 785 -52.76 -2.38 -18.88
C GLN A 785 -53.96 -2.24 -17.95
N GLU A 786 -55.14 -1.92 -18.50
CA GLU A 786 -56.37 -1.75 -17.72
C GLU A 786 -56.78 -3.04 -17.01
N HIS A 787 -56.58 -4.20 -17.66
CA HIS A 787 -56.88 -5.49 -17.05
C HIS A 787 -55.99 -5.81 -15.84
N ILE A 788 -54.69 -5.49 -15.92
CA ILE A 788 -53.76 -5.68 -14.81
C ILE A 788 -54.06 -4.69 -13.68
N ILE A 789 -54.37 -3.42 -14.01
CA ILE A 789 -54.79 -2.41 -13.03
C ILE A 789 -56.06 -2.86 -12.29
N ALA A 790 -57.10 -3.27 -13.02
CA ALA A 790 -58.36 -3.72 -12.42
C ALA A 790 -58.18 -4.93 -11.50
N ALA A 791 -57.31 -5.88 -11.87
CA ALA A 791 -56.99 -7.03 -11.02
C ALA A 791 -56.25 -6.61 -9.73
N ALA A 792 -55.27 -5.71 -9.84
CA ALA A 792 -54.55 -5.18 -8.69
C ALA A 792 -55.49 -4.40 -7.73
N GLU A 793 -56.35 -3.54 -8.27
CA GLU A 793 -57.33 -2.77 -7.49
C GLU A 793 -58.35 -3.68 -6.80
N ALA A 794 -58.86 -4.70 -7.49
CA ALA A 794 -59.78 -5.67 -6.90
C ALA A 794 -59.14 -6.47 -5.75
N ARG A 795 -57.86 -6.83 -5.89
CA ARG A 795 -57.10 -7.48 -4.83
C ARG A 795 -56.88 -6.56 -3.63
N ILE A 796 -56.50 -5.29 -3.86
CA ILE A 796 -56.29 -4.31 -2.78
C ILE A 796 -57.61 -4.03 -2.05
N ALA A 797 -58.72 -3.92 -2.77
CA ALA A 797 -60.04 -3.69 -2.18
C ALA A 797 -60.51 -4.83 -1.26
N THR A 798 -60.12 -6.07 -1.57
CA THR A 798 -60.50 -7.29 -0.82
C THR A 798 -59.44 -7.76 0.19
N ALA A 799 -58.29 -7.09 0.26
CA ALA A 799 -57.22 -7.43 1.18
C ALA A 799 -57.64 -7.23 2.65
N ASP A 800 -57.18 -8.14 3.52
CA ASP A 800 -57.41 -8.04 4.96
C ASP A 800 -56.47 -7.02 5.60
N LEU A 801 -57.04 -5.92 6.05
CA LEU A 801 -56.33 -4.83 6.73
C LEU A 801 -56.64 -4.79 8.23
N ALA A 802 -57.22 -5.85 8.80
CA ALA A 802 -57.42 -5.96 10.25
C ALA A 802 -56.12 -5.79 11.07
N PRO A 803 -54.94 -6.30 10.63
CA PRO A 803 -53.70 -6.10 11.36
C PRO A 803 -53.24 -4.64 11.48
N LEU A 804 -53.85 -3.69 10.76
CA LEU A 804 -53.55 -2.26 10.92
C LEU A 804 -54.02 -1.68 12.26
N GLU A 805 -54.94 -2.36 12.96
CA GLU A 805 -55.45 -1.96 14.27
C GLU A 805 -54.32 -1.70 15.28
N GLN A 806 -53.25 -2.50 15.21
CA GLN A 806 -52.10 -2.36 16.10
C GLN A 806 -51.38 -1.00 15.97
N TYR A 807 -51.45 -0.33 14.80
CA TYR A 807 -50.76 0.94 14.57
C TYR A 807 -51.56 2.17 15.04
N VAL A 808 -52.84 1.97 15.34
CA VAL A 808 -53.75 3.00 15.87
C VAL A 808 -53.70 3.02 17.40
N ASP A 809 -53.21 1.95 18.03
CA ASP A 809 -53.01 1.88 19.46
C ASP A 809 -51.99 2.95 19.93
N PRO A 810 -52.39 3.90 20.82
CA PRO A 810 -51.48 4.90 21.38
C PRO A 810 -50.26 4.32 22.12
N GLN A 811 -50.32 3.05 22.53
CA GLN A 811 -49.23 2.32 23.17
C GLN A 811 -48.29 1.62 22.19
N PHE A 812 -48.61 1.53 20.89
CA PHE A 812 -47.82 0.77 19.92
C PHE A 812 -46.34 1.18 19.90
N ALA A 813 -46.07 2.46 19.69
CA ALA A 813 -44.71 3.03 19.66
C ALA A 813 -43.92 2.72 20.93
N ARG A 814 -44.57 2.82 22.09
CA ARG A 814 -43.96 2.61 23.41
C ARG A 814 -43.77 1.14 23.75
N GLY A 815 -44.70 0.28 23.33
CA GLY A 815 -44.56 -1.17 23.39
C GLY A 815 -43.41 -1.66 22.51
N ARG A 816 -43.18 -1.03 21.35
CA ARG A 816 -42.01 -1.29 20.50
C ARG A 816 -40.70 -0.84 21.15
N LEU A 817 -40.69 0.32 21.80
CA LEU A 817 -39.53 0.79 22.57
C LEU A 817 -39.22 -0.12 23.77
N ALA A 818 -40.23 -0.53 24.53
CA ALA A 818 -40.09 -1.46 25.65
C ALA A 818 -39.56 -2.83 25.18
N ARG A 819 -40.11 -3.35 24.07
CA ARG A 819 -39.63 -4.58 23.45
C ARG A 819 -38.19 -4.46 22.97
N TRP A 820 -37.83 -3.33 22.35
CA TRP A 820 -36.45 -3.06 21.96
C TRP A 820 -35.51 -3.04 23.17
N ALA A 821 -35.91 -2.42 24.28
CA ALA A 821 -35.11 -2.41 25.51
C ALA A 821 -34.93 -3.83 26.10
N LYS A 822 -35.96 -4.67 26.01
CA LYS A 822 -35.90 -6.09 26.39
C LYS A 822 -35.00 -6.90 25.46
N ASP A 823 -35.20 -6.81 24.14
CA ASP A 823 -34.46 -7.59 23.16
C ASP A 823 -32.98 -7.19 23.11
N LYS A 824 -32.66 -5.90 23.26
CA LYS A 824 -31.28 -5.39 23.16
C LYS A 824 -30.52 -5.41 24.48
N PHE A 825 -31.19 -5.19 25.60
CA PHE A 825 -30.53 -5.02 26.90
C PHE A 825 -31.09 -5.87 28.04
N ASP A 826 -32.05 -6.76 27.76
CA ASP A 826 -32.73 -7.60 28.75
C ASP A 826 -33.40 -6.78 29.88
N LEU A 827 -33.91 -5.60 29.52
CA LEU A 827 -34.67 -4.74 30.43
C LEU A 827 -36.18 -4.99 30.32
N ASP A 828 -36.77 -5.47 31.41
CA ASP A 828 -38.22 -5.65 31.51
C ASP A 828 -38.89 -4.38 32.08
N ILE A 829 -39.14 -3.40 31.21
CA ILE A 829 -39.83 -2.16 31.56
C ILE A 829 -41.26 -2.22 31.01
N PRO A 830 -42.30 -2.08 31.86
CA PRO A 830 -43.67 -2.03 31.39
C PRO A 830 -43.89 -0.85 30.42
N PRO A 831 -44.58 -1.04 29.27
CA PRO A 831 -44.88 0.05 28.34
C PRO A 831 -45.60 1.24 28.99
N GLU A 832 -46.41 0.97 30.02
CA GLU A 832 -47.15 1.98 30.81
C GLU A 832 -46.21 2.97 31.54
N GLU A 833 -45.05 2.51 31.99
CA GLU A 833 -44.06 3.38 32.66
C GLU A 833 -43.37 4.34 31.69
N LEU A 834 -43.35 3.97 30.40
CA LEU A 834 -42.91 4.80 29.29
C LEU A 834 -44.08 5.65 28.70
N ALA A 835 -45.32 5.37 29.12
CA ALA A 835 -46.53 6.04 28.64
C ALA A 835 -46.81 7.39 29.28
N ALA A 836 -46.48 7.56 30.55
CA ALA A 836 -46.75 8.79 31.31
C ALA A 836 -45.67 9.89 31.17
N ALA A 837 -44.64 9.69 30.34
CA ALA A 837 -43.38 10.44 30.34
C ALA A 837 -43.11 11.16 29.00
N SER A 838 -42.45 12.32 29.05
CA SER A 838 -41.89 13.00 27.86
C SER A 838 -40.76 12.18 27.22
N ARG A 839 -40.30 12.55 26.01
CA ARG A 839 -39.13 11.88 25.38
C ARG A 839 -37.90 11.88 26.30
N GLU A 840 -37.63 13.01 26.95
CA GLU A 840 -36.53 13.16 27.90
C GLU A 840 -36.72 12.26 29.13
N ASP A 841 -37.96 12.14 29.64
CA ASP A 841 -38.25 11.27 30.78
C ASP A 841 -38.13 9.78 30.41
N ALA A 842 -38.53 9.40 29.19
CA ALA A 842 -38.39 8.03 28.69
C ALA A 842 -36.90 7.66 28.54
N ALA A 843 -36.10 8.54 27.94
CA ALA A 843 -34.65 8.37 27.86
C ALA A 843 -34.02 8.27 29.26
N ARG A 844 -34.35 9.18 30.17
CA ARG A 844 -33.85 9.17 31.55
C ARG A 844 -34.17 7.86 32.27
N ARG A 845 -35.41 7.36 32.18
CA ARG A 845 -35.83 6.09 32.80
C ARG A 845 -35.07 4.89 32.23
N LEU A 846 -34.90 4.84 30.90
CA LEU A 846 -34.12 3.79 30.24
C LEU A 846 -32.66 3.83 30.71
N THR A 847 -32.03 5.01 30.73
CA THR A 847 -30.66 5.18 31.21
C THR A 847 -30.52 4.82 32.70
N GLU A 848 -31.48 5.18 33.56
CA GLU A 848 -31.48 4.80 34.98
C GLU A 848 -31.59 3.29 35.17
N ALA A 849 -32.50 2.63 34.45
CA ALA A 849 -32.63 1.18 34.46
C ALA A 849 -31.34 0.49 33.96
N MET A 850 -30.70 1.04 32.92
CA MET A 850 -29.42 0.55 32.42
C MET A 850 -28.29 0.71 33.42
N ARG A 851 -28.19 1.86 34.10
CA ARG A 851 -27.21 2.08 35.17
C ARG A 851 -27.40 1.09 36.32
N ALA A 852 -28.64 0.78 36.69
CA ALA A 852 -28.94 -0.21 37.72
C ALA A 852 -28.54 -1.63 37.29
N ALA A 853 -28.89 -2.03 36.07
CA ALA A 853 -28.51 -3.34 35.52
C ALA A 853 -26.98 -3.49 35.38
N TYR A 854 -26.30 -2.45 34.91
CA TYR A 854 -24.84 -2.43 34.78
C TYR A 854 -24.14 -2.51 36.13
N ARG A 855 -24.62 -1.78 37.14
CA ARG A 855 -24.09 -1.84 38.50
C ARG A 855 -24.23 -3.24 39.10
N ARG A 856 -25.36 -3.91 38.86
CA ARG A 856 -25.52 -5.32 39.28
C ARG A 856 -24.46 -6.20 38.61
N ARG A 857 -24.23 -6.01 37.30
CA ARG A 857 -23.21 -6.75 36.55
C ARG A 857 -21.79 -6.47 37.03
N GLU A 858 -21.49 -5.25 37.45
CA GLU A 858 -20.22 -4.85 38.06
C GLU A 858 -19.94 -5.55 39.40
N ILE A 859 -21.00 -5.82 40.17
CA ILE A 859 -20.92 -6.56 41.43
C ILE A 859 -20.74 -8.06 41.17
N GLU A 860 -21.52 -8.63 40.26
CA GLU A 860 -21.65 -10.08 40.05
C GLU A 860 -20.57 -10.66 39.12
N TYR A 861 -20.25 -9.98 38.02
CA TYR A 861 -19.41 -10.53 36.96
C TYR A 861 -17.98 -10.84 37.40
N PRO A 862 -17.27 -9.97 38.16
CA PRO A 862 -15.91 -10.30 38.62
C PRO A 862 -15.82 -11.60 39.42
N VAL A 863 -16.87 -11.88 40.21
CA VAL A 863 -16.96 -13.11 41.02
C VAL A 863 -17.32 -14.31 40.15
N ALA A 864 -18.28 -14.17 39.23
CA ALA A 864 -18.64 -15.22 38.28
C ALA A 864 -17.43 -15.62 37.41
N ALA A 865 -16.72 -14.64 36.87
CA ALA A 865 -15.57 -14.86 36.00
C ALA A 865 -14.45 -15.61 36.71
N VAL A 866 -14.08 -15.21 37.94
CA VAL A 866 -13.00 -15.90 38.66
C VAL A 866 -13.35 -17.33 39.03
N ILE A 867 -14.62 -17.61 39.38
CA ILE A 867 -15.08 -18.98 39.66
C ILE A 867 -15.00 -19.83 38.40
N SER A 868 -15.52 -19.35 37.26
CA SER A 868 -15.43 -20.05 35.98
C SER A 868 -13.98 -20.29 35.55
N PHE A 869 -13.11 -19.27 35.60
CA PHE A 869 -11.70 -19.41 35.24
C PHE A 869 -10.94 -20.36 36.17
N ALA A 870 -11.28 -20.37 37.47
CA ALA A 870 -10.68 -21.28 38.42
C ALA A 870 -11.06 -22.73 38.10
N LEU A 871 -12.31 -22.99 37.73
CA LEU A 871 -12.81 -24.31 37.32
C LEU A 871 -12.18 -24.78 35.99
N GLU A 872 -12.13 -23.93 34.96
CA GLU A 872 -11.57 -24.29 33.64
C GLU A 872 -10.08 -24.63 33.71
N ARG A 873 -9.29 -23.85 34.43
CA ARG A 873 -7.82 -24.02 34.50
C ARG A 873 -7.36 -24.93 35.64
N GLY A 874 -8.22 -25.26 36.60
CA GLY A 874 -7.88 -26.11 37.76
C GLY A 874 -8.11 -27.60 37.51
N GLY A 875 -8.74 -27.95 36.38
CA GLY A 875 -9.16 -29.32 36.10
C GLY A 875 -10.07 -29.86 37.20
N SER A 876 -10.01 -31.17 37.46
CA SER A 876 -10.79 -31.85 38.51
C SER A 876 -10.20 -31.71 39.93
N ASN A 877 -9.15 -30.90 40.14
CA ASN A 877 -8.49 -30.76 41.44
C ASN A 877 -9.09 -29.60 42.27
N ALA A 878 -10.00 -29.94 43.18
CA ALA A 878 -10.70 -28.97 44.04
C ALA A 878 -9.77 -28.08 44.89
N ASN A 879 -8.60 -28.58 45.29
CA ASN A 879 -7.65 -27.80 46.11
C ASN A 879 -7.00 -26.66 45.30
N GLU A 880 -6.75 -26.88 44.01
CA GLU A 880 -6.12 -25.87 43.14
C GLU A 880 -7.11 -24.75 42.80
N VAL A 881 -8.37 -25.09 42.55
CA VAL A 881 -9.48 -24.14 42.38
C VAL A 881 -9.61 -23.27 43.63
N ALA A 882 -9.67 -23.89 44.81
CA ALA A 882 -9.80 -23.21 46.09
C ALA A 882 -8.61 -22.30 46.41
N ALA A 883 -7.37 -22.73 46.13
CA ALA A 883 -6.18 -21.92 46.32
C ALA A 883 -6.15 -20.65 45.45
N ARG A 884 -6.66 -20.74 44.21
CA ARG A 884 -6.74 -19.59 43.29
C ARG A 884 -7.79 -18.57 43.73
N LEU A 885 -8.94 -19.03 44.20
CA LEU A 885 -9.99 -18.17 44.76
C LEU A 885 -9.51 -17.44 46.02
N ALA A 886 -8.80 -18.15 46.92
CA ALA A 886 -8.16 -17.57 48.08
C ALA A 886 -7.12 -16.50 47.71
N ALA A 887 -6.24 -16.80 46.75
CA ALA A 887 -5.24 -15.83 46.28
C ALA A 887 -5.88 -14.60 45.62
N TRP A 888 -6.97 -14.78 44.88
CA TRP A 888 -7.72 -13.66 44.28
C TRP A 888 -8.40 -12.79 45.33
N ALA A 889 -9.11 -13.40 46.29
CA ALA A 889 -9.77 -12.67 47.39
C ALA A 889 -8.75 -11.94 48.28
N GLY A 890 -7.58 -12.55 48.51
CA GLY A 890 -6.47 -11.91 49.23
C GLY A 890 -5.95 -10.67 48.50
N ARG A 891 -5.72 -10.75 47.19
CA ARG A 891 -5.26 -9.59 46.39
C ARG A 891 -6.28 -8.46 46.32
N LYS A 892 -7.57 -8.77 46.10
CA LYS A 892 -8.60 -7.72 45.98
C LYS A 892 -9.00 -7.11 47.32
N TYR A 893 -9.31 -7.97 48.28
CA TYR A 893 -9.99 -7.58 49.52
C TYR A 893 -9.10 -7.63 50.76
N GLY A 894 -7.82 -8.01 50.63
CA GLY A 894 -6.90 -8.12 51.77
C GLY A 894 -7.28 -9.22 52.77
N ARG A 895 -7.94 -10.28 52.31
CA ARG A 895 -8.36 -11.42 53.16
C ARG A 895 -7.26 -12.49 53.22
N ASP A 896 -6.88 -12.88 54.42
CA ASP A 896 -5.90 -13.97 54.68
C ASP A 896 -6.55 -15.36 54.62
N TRP A 897 -7.49 -15.57 53.70
CA TRP A 897 -8.11 -16.88 53.51
C TRP A 897 -7.12 -17.85 52.85
N THR A 898 -7.15 -19.11 53.29
CA THR A 898 -6.39 -20.21 52.68
C THR A 898 -7.32 -21.05 51.79
N TYR A 899 -6.76 -22.01 51.04
CA TYR A 899 -7.56 -22.92 50.20
C TYR A 899 -8.62 -23.70 51.00
N GLU A 900 -8.40 -23.93 52.30
CA GLU A 900 -9.34 -24.64 53.18
C GLU A 900 -10.68 -23.90 53.34
N HIS A 901 -10.71 -22.59 53.13
CA HIS A 901 -11.94 -21.78 53.20
C HIS A 901 -12.94 -22.09 52.07
N PHE A 902 -12.42 -22.53 50.92
CA PHE A 902 -13.22 -22.76 49.71
C PHE A 902 -13.32 -24.24 49.32
N VAL A 903 -12.42 -25.09 49.82
CA VAL A 903 -12.42 -26.52 49.48
C VAL A 903 -13.73 -27.19 49.93
N ASN A 904 -14.29 -28.06 49.09
CA ASN A 904 -15.54 -28.80 49.33
C ASN A 904 -16.82 -27.96 49.51
N ARG A 905 -16.80 -26.67 49.15
CA ARG A 905 -18.02 -25.84 49.12
C ARG A 905 -18.66 -25.83 47.74
N ALA A 906 -19.99 -25.70 47.71
CA ALA A 906 -20.72 -25.56 46.45
C ALA A 906 -20.35 -24.21 45.77
N PRO A 907 -20.17 -24.17 44.43
CA PRO A 907 -19.88 -22.94 43.70
C PRO A 907 -20.87 -21.81 43.98
N GLU A 908 -22.15 -22.11 44.21
CA GLU A 908 -23.21 -21.15 44.51
C GLU A 908 -23.01 -20.46 45.88
N ASP A 909 -22.58 -21.22 46.89
CA ASP A 909 -22.29 -20.68 48.23
C ASP A 909 -21.05 -19.76 48.19
N VAL A 910 -20.03 -20.17 47.43
CA VAL A 910 -18.81 -19.39 47.22
C VAL A 910 -19.11 -18.12 46.43
N PHE A 911 -19.92 -18.21 45.38
CA PHE A 911 -20.39 -17.06 44.61
C PHE A 911 -21.14 -16.07 45.50
N THR A 912 -22.06 -16.55 46.33
CA THR A 912 -22.88 -15.70 47.22
C THR A 912 -22.01 -14.92 48.21
N GLU A 913 -21.02 -15.57 48.84
CA GLU A 913 -20.12 -14.93 49.80
C GLU A 913 -19.20 -13.90 49.13
N LEU A 914 -18.56 -14.27 48.02
CA LEU A 914 -17.67 -13.38 47.29
C LEU A 914 -18.43 -12.20 46.65
N ARG A 915 -19.66 -12.42 46.17
CA ARG A 915 -20.55 -11.36 45.67
C ARG A 915 -20.86 -10.34 46.76
N ALA A 916 -21.26 -10.80 47.94
CA ALA A 916 -21.55 -9.91 49.07
C ALA A 916 -20.31 -9.11 49.51
N LEU A 917 -19.13 -9.74 49.48
CA LEU A 917 -17.87 -9.06 49.77
C LEU A 917 -17.53 -8.00 48.70
N ASN A 918 -17.70 -8.33 47.43
CA ASN A 918 -17.46 -7.39 46.33
C ASN A 918 -18.43 -6.19 46.40
N GLU A 919 -19.71 -6.45 46.68
CA GLU A 919 -20.75 -5.44 46.86
C GLU A 919 -20.43 -4.47 48.01
N ASP A 920 -19.98 -4.97 49.16
CA ASP A 920 -19.54 -4.16 50.30
C ASP A 920 -18.33 -3.27 49.95
N PHE A 921 -17.32 -3.81 49.25
CA PHE A 921 -16.15 -3.03 48.85
C PHE A 921 -16.47 -1.92 47.85
N LEU A 922 -17.34 -2.19 46.87
CA LEU A 922 -17.79 -1.21 45.88
C LEU A 922 -18.71 -0.14 46.50
N THR A 923 -19.69 -0.55 47.32
CA THR A 923 -20.71 0.37 47.87
C THR A 923 -20.15 1.25 48.97
N ASN A 924 -19.36 0.67 49.89
CA ASN A 924 -18.83 1.39 51.04
C ASN A 924 -17.43 2.00 50.78
N ARG A 925 -16.91 1.92 49.55
CA ARG A 925 -15.62 2.50 49.14
C ARG A 925 -14.48 2.17 50.10
N ARG A 926 -14.39 0.89 50.52
CA ARG A 926 -13.42 0.46 51.54
C ARG A 926 -11.96 0.74 51.19
N LEU A 927 -11.63 0.70 49.90
CA LEU A 927 -10.29 0.99 49.42
C LEU A 927 -9.96 2.50 49.38
N ASP A 928 -10.96 3.39 49.31
CA ASP A 928 -10.72 4.83 49.33
C ASP A 928 -10.07 5.24 50.66
N ALA A 929 -10.51 4.65 51.77
CA ALA A 929 -9.93 4.89 53.09
C ALA A 929 -8.49 4.34 53.21
N GLU A 930 -8.20 3.22 52.54
CA GLU A 930 -6.85 2.64 52.46
C GLU A 930 -5.92 3.58 51.67
N VAL A 931 -6.39 4.11 50.53
CA VAL A 931 -5.68 5.11 49.72
C VAL A 931 -5.43 6.39 50.50
N ASP A 932 -6.45 6.93 51.19
CA ASP A 932 -6.31 8.16 51.98
C ASP A 932 -5.24 7.99 53.08
N THR A 933 -5.18 6.80 53.70
CA THR A 933 -4.16 6.45 54.69
C THR A 933 -2.77 6.37 54.05
N ALA A 934 -2.64 5.74 52.88
CA ALA A 934 -1.36 5.60 52.18
C ALA A 934 -0.81 6.94 51.68
N VAL A 935 -1.67 7.83 51.16
CA VAL A 935 -1.30 9.19 50.74
C VAL A 935 -0.86 10.04 51.94
N ALA A 936 -1.44 9.81 53.12
CA ALA A 936 -1.00 10.47 54.36
C ALA A 936 0.36 9.93 54.88
N GLN A 937 0.70 8.67 54.58
CA GLN A 937 1.89 8.00 55.11
C GLN A 937 3.10 8.01 54.17
N HIS A 938 2.88 8.13 52.86
CA HIS A 938 3.91 8.02 51.82
C HIS A 938 3.86 9.19 50.84
N SER A 939 4.99 9.52 50.21
CA SER A 939 5.06 10.55 49.16
C SER A 939 6.11 10.23 48.10
N GLY A 940 6.00 10.85 46.92
CA GLY A 940 6.92 10.66 45.80
C GLY A 940 7.07 9.19 45.39
N ALA A 941 8.32 8.73 45.22
CA ALA A 941 8.63 7.37 44.78
C ALA A 941 8.15 6.27 45.76
N ALA A 942 8.04 6.56 47.05
CA ALA A 942 7.56 5.59 48.04
C ALA A 942 6.06 5.32 47.89
N LEU A 943 5.28 6.36 47.58
CA LEU A 943 3.85 6.23 47.30
C LEU A 943 3.60 5.48 45.99
N GLU A 944 4.41 5.75 44.96
CA GLU A 944 4.35 5.01 43.70
C GLU A 944 4.70 3.52 43.90
N GLN A 945 5.72 3.21 44.70
CA GLN A 945 6.10 1.84 45.02
C GLN A 945 5.00 1.09 45.78
N TRP A 946 4.38 1.73 46.77
CA TRP A 946 3.23 1.18 47.49
C TRP A 946 2.06 0.90 46.55
N ALA A 947 1.72 1.88 45.70
CA ALA A 947 0.61 1.76 44.75
C ALA A 947 0.86 0.63 43.74
N ARG A 948 2.10 0.45 43.25
CA ARG A 948 2.46 -0.68 42.38
C ARG A 948 2.37 -2.03 43.10
N GLN A 949 2.72 -2.09 44.38
CA GLN A 949 2.56 -3.31 45.16
C GLN A 949 1.07 -3.65 45.42
N ARG A 950 0.23 -2.64 45.68
CA ARG A 950 -1.17 -2.83 46.04
C ARG A 950 -2.10 -3.04 44.85
N PHE A 951 -1.89 -2.29 43.76
CA PHE A 951 -2.76 -2.24 42.58
C PHE A 951 -2.10 -2.80 41.31
N GLY A 952 -0.85 -3.29 41.39
CA GLY A 952 0.01 -3.86 40.34
C GLY A 952 -0.56 -3.89 38.91
N PRO A 953 -1.41 -4.87 38.55
CA PRO A 953 -1.93 -5.03 37.19
C PRO A 953 -2.61 -3.79 36.58
N VAL A 954 -3.16 -2.92 37.41
CA VAL A 954 -3.82 -1.66 36.99
C VAL A 954 -2.82 -0.51 36.84
N MET A 955 -1.70 -0.54 37.58
CA MET A 955 -0.66 0.49 37.59
C MET A 955 0.43 0.28 36.53
N ASP A 956 0.58 -0.93 36.00
CA ASP A 956 1.65 -1.27 35.04
C ASP A 956 1.51 -0.52 33.71
N SER A 957 0.30 -0.09 33.34
CA SER A 957 -0.01 0.63 32.10
C SER A 957 -0.08 2.16 32.24
N ARG A 958 0.04 2.72 33.45
CA ARG A 958 -0.17 4.15 33.71
C ARG A 958 0.87 4.72 34.68
N PRO A 959 1.73 5.67 34.27
CA PRO A 959 2.58 6.40 35.21
C PRO A 959 1.73 7.30 36.11
N LEU A 960 2.05 7.34 37.40
CA LEU A 960 1.37 8.19 38.38
C LEU A 960 1.80 9.65 38.18
N ASP A 961 0.86 10.55 37.88
CA ASP A 961 1.18 11.97 37.79
C ASP A 961 1.24 12.57 39.19
N LEU A 962 2.46 12.72 39.68
CA LEU A 962 2.77 13.30 41.00
C LEU A 962 2.49 14.81 41.07
N SER A 963 2.25 15.48 39.93
CA SER A 963 1.92 16.91 39.88
C SER A 963 0.42 17.21 39.98
N GLY A 964 -0.43 16.20 39.76
CA GLY A 964 -1.88 16.27 39.86
C GLY A 964 -2.43 15.78 41.20
N ASP A 965 -3.75 15.56 41.26
CA ASP A 965 -4.40 14.94 42.43
C ASP A 965 -4.09 13.44 42.48
N VAL A 966 -3.07 13.09 43.26
CA VAL A 966 -2.60 11.70 43.42
C VAL A 966 -3.63 10.84 44.15
N ALA A 967 -4.38 11.40 45.10
CA ALA A 967 -5.40 10.65 45.84
C ALA A 967 -6.56 10.24 44.93
N ALA A 968 -7.02 11.16 44.07
CA ALA A 968 -8.05 10.84 43.07
C ALA A 968 -7.58 9.77 42.08
N GLN A 969 -6.32 9.85 41.62
CA GLN A 969 -5.74 8.83 40.72
C GLN A 969 -5.69 7.44 41.38
N LEU A 970 -5.26 7.35 42.64
CA LEU A 970 -5.16 6.08 43.35
C LEU A 970 -6.54 5.50 43.72
N LYS A 971 -7.53 6.35 44.05
CA LYS A 971 -8.93 5.91 44.24
C LYS A 971 -9.53 5.37 42.96
N GLN A 972 -9.21 5.97 41.82
CA GLN A 972 -9.60 5.44 40.52
C GLN A 972 -8.96 4.07 40.26
N CYS A 973 -7.67 3.89 40.55
CA CYS A 973 -7.01 2.59 40.43
C CYS A 973 -7.63 1.53 41.37
N ALA A 974 -8.03 1.93 42.58
CA ALA A 974 -8.71 1.05 43.52
C ALA A 974 -10.07 0.57 42.98
N TYR A 975 -10.85 1.48 42.39
CA TYR A 975 -12.10 1.15 41.71
C TYR A 975 -11.87 0.22 40.51
N GLU A 976 -10.91 0.54 39.63
CA GLU A 976 -10.54 -0.27 38.46
C GLU A 976 -10.08 -1.69 38.85
N MET A 977 -9.37 -1.84 39.96
CA MET A 977 -8.97 -3.15 40.48
C MET A 977 -10.17 -4.02 40.89
N LEU A 978 -11.21 -3.42 41.49
CA LEU A 978 -12.40 -4.16 41.93
C LEU A 978 -13.21 -4.70 40.74
N ARG A 979 -13.27 -3.97 39.63
CA ARG A 979 -13.99 -4.36 38.41
C ARG A 979 -13.12 -4.93 37.28
N PHE A 980 -11.84 -5.21 37.56
CA PHE A 980 -10.84 -5.58 36.55
C PHE A 980 -11.30 -6.62 35.53
N GLU A 981 -11.93 -7.70 35.98
CA GLU A 981 -12.40 -8.79 35.10
C GLU A 981 -13.52 -8.33 34.17
N LEU A 982 -14.42 -7.44 34.65
CA LEU A 982 -15.44 -6.84 33.81
C LEU A 982 -14.82 -5.90 32.78
N THR A 983 -13.85 -5.07 33.19
CA THR A 983 -13.11 -4.19 32.27
C THR A 983 -12.36 -5.00 31.20
N TRP A 984 -11.75 -6.12 31.57
CA TRP A 984 -11.12 -7.01 30.60
C TRP A 984 -12.14 -7.58 29.60
N LEU A 985 -13.32 -8.02 30.05
CA LEU A 985 -14.39 -8.47 29.16
C LEU A 985 -14.84 -7.35 28.22
N GLU A 986 -15.09 -6.15 28.77
CA GLU A 986 -15.48 -4.95 28.02
C GLU A 986 -14.47 -4.67 26.89
N GLN A 987 -13.17 -4.68 27.20
CA GLN A 987 -12.10 -4.50 26.23
C GLN A 987 -12.12 -5.58 25.15
N GLN A 988 -12.27 -6.86 25.52
CA GLN A 988 -12.29 -7.95 24.54
C GLN A 988 -13.49 -7.86 23.60
N ILE A 989 -14.68 -7.56 24.13
CA ILE A 989 -15.90 -7.39 23.32
C ILE A 989 -15.72 -6.21 22.37
N LEU A 990 -15.31 -5.05 22.90
CA LEU A 990 -15.13 -3.84 22.09
C LEU A 990 -14.07 -4.07 21.02
N LEU A 991 -12.89 -4.61 21.34
CA LEU A 991 -11.85 -4.89 20.35
C LEU A 991 -12.32 -5.91 19.31
N SER A 992 -12.96 -7.01 19.72
CA SER A 992 -13.43 -8.03 18.79
C SER A 992 -14.49 -7.50 17.83
N THR A 993 -15.45 -6.72 18.32
CA THR A 993 -16.49 -6.12 17.49
C THR A 993 -15.91 -5.05 16.58
N PHE A 994 -15.10 -4.15 17.13
CA PHE A 994 -14.52 -3.02 16.40
C PHE A 994 -13.53 -3.48 15.32
N ASP A 995 -12.66 -4.46 15.62
CA ASP A 995 -11.77 -5.07 14.63
C ASP A 995 -12.55 -5.88 13.59
N GLY A 996 -13.70 -6.45 13.94
CA GLY A 996 -14.60 -7.13 12.99
C GLY A 996 -15.20 -6.15 11.98
N LEU A 997 -15.88 -5.12 12.48
CA LEU A 997 -16.52 -4.08 11.65
C LEU A 997 -15.51 -3.34 10.77
N TRP A 998 -14.30 -3.07 11.29
CA TRP A 998 -13.25 -2.43 10.51
C TRP A 998 -12.76 -3.28 9.34
N LYS A 999 -12.62 -4.59 9.53
CA LYS A 999 -12.26 -5.50 8.43
C LYS A 999 -13.33 -5.47 7.34
N ASP A 1000 -14.61 -5.58 7.73
CA ASP A 1000 -15.74 -5.54 6.80
C ASP A 1000 -15.80 -4.20 6.05
N HIS A 1001 -15.53 -3.10 6.75
CA HIS A 1001 -15.42 -1.77 6.14
C HIS A 1001 -14.26 -1.67 5.15
N MET A 1002 -13.06 -2.15 5.51
CA MET A 1002 -11.91 -2.12 4.60
C MET A 1002 -12.16 -2.94 3.33
N TRP A 1003 -12.79 -4.10 3.46
CA TRP A 1003 -13.23 -4.88 2.31
C TRP A 1003 -14.19 -4.10 1.42
N SER A 1004 -15.19 -3.48 2.04
CA SER A 1004 -16.17 -2.67 1.32
C SER A 1004 -15.53 -1.46 0.65
N MET A 1005 -14.48 -0.88 1.24
CA MET A 1005 -13.68 0.21 0.65
C MET A 1005 -12.83 -0.25 -0.53
N ASP A 1006 -12.23 -1.43 -0.46
CA ASP A 1006 -11.49 -2.03 -1.58
C ASP A 1006 -12.44 -2.28 -2.77
N LEU A 1007 -13.62 -2.86 -2.52
CA LEU A 1007 -14.66 -3.05 -3.54
C LEU A 1007 -15.15 -1.72 -4.14
N LEU A 1008 -15.41 -0.72 -3.28
CA LEU A 1008 -15.81 0.61 -3.71
C LEU A 1008 -14.76 1.22 -4.65
N ARG A 1009 -13.48 1.10 -4.30
CA ARG A 1009 -12.36 1.61 -5.10
C ARG A 1009 -12.32 1.01 -6.50
N HIS A 1010 -12.65 -0.27 -6.64
CA HIS A 1010 -12.72 -0.94 -7.94
C HIS A 1010 -13.97 -0.55 -8.74
N SER A 1011 -15.14 -0.45 -8.10
CA SER A 1011 -16.40 -0.12 -8.81
C SER A 1011 -16.54 1.36 -9.21
N ILE A 1012 -15.87 2.29 -8.51
CA ILE A 1012 -16.14 3.73 -8.64
C ILE A 1012 -15.71 4.28 -10.02
N GLY A 1013 -14.79 3.60 -10.71
CA GLY A 1013 -14.37 3.95 -12.06
C GLY A 1013 -15.54 3.98 -13.04
N LEU A 1014 -16.55 3.12 -12.85
CA LEU A 1014 -17.74 3.04 -13.69
C LEU A 1014 -18.69 4.24 -13.50
N ARG A 1015 -18.61 4.98 -12.39
CA ARG A 1015 -19.41 6.20 -12.19
C ARG A 1015 -18.91 7.39 -13.01
N GLY A 1016 -17.68 7.32 -13.53
CA GLY A 1016 -17.11 8.34 -14.43
C GLY A 1016 -17.86 8.47 -15.77
N TYR A 1017 -18.61 7.43 -16.17
CA TYR A 1017 -19.47 7.46 -17.36
C TYR A 1017 -20.71 8.35 -17.20
N ALA A 1018 -21.07 8.74 -15.97
CA ALA A 1018 -22.24 9.57 -15.65
C ALA A 1018 -21.90 11.05 -15.37
N GLU A 1019 -20.78 11.56 -15.91
CA GLU A 1019 -20.28 12.94 -15.72
C GLU A 1019 -19.99 13.35 -14.27
N GLN A 1020 -19.93 12.40 -13.33
CA GLN A 1020 -19.55 12.66 -11.94
C GLN A 1020 -18.07 12.36 -11.71
N ASP A 1021 -17.36 13.23 -10.99
CA ASP A 1021 -15.97 12.98 -10.59
C ASP A 1021 -15.89 11.74 -9.67
N PRO A 1022 -15.25 10.63 -10.11
CA PRO A 1022 -15.16 9.40 -9.33
C PRO A 1022 -14.54 9.61 -7.94
N LYS A 1023 -13.67 10.61 -7.79
CA LYS A 1023 -12.99 10.90 -6.51
C LYS A 1023 -13.96 11.48 -5.49
N ILE A 1024 -14.81 12.42 -5.91
CA ILE A 1024 -15.83 13.02 -5.05
C ILE A 1024 -16.84 11.95 -4.64
N ALA A 1025 -17.24 11.10 -5.59
CA ALA A 1025 -18.12 9.99 -5.33
C ALA A 1025 -17.50 8.98 -4.34
N PHE A 1026 -16.22 8.61 -4.52
CA PHE A 1026 -15.48 7.73 -3.59
C PHE A 1026 -15.42 8.32 -2.19
N LYS A 1027 -15.06 9.61 -2.05
CA LYS A 1027 -14.98 10.28 -0.75
C LYS A 1027 -16.35 10.34 -0.06
N ARG A 1028 -17.40 10.72 -0.77
CA ARG A 1028 -18.76 10.81 -0.22
C ARG A 1028 -19.25 9.44 0.24
N GLU A 1029 -19.11 8.44 -0.60
CA GLU A 1029 -19.59 7.09 -0.33
C GLU A 1029 -18.77 6.40 0.76
N GLY A 1030 -17.45 6.48 0.69
CA GLY A 1030 -16.56 5.94 1.72
C GLY A 1030 -16.76 6.59 3.08
N THR A 1031 -17.06 7.90 3.13
CA THR A 1031 -17.41 8.59 4.40
C THR A 1031 -18.77 8.13 4.94
N ARG A 1032 -19.77 7.95 4.05
CA ARG A 1032 -21.09 7.43 4.44
C ARG A 1032 -20.95 6.04 5.06
N MET A 1033 -20.24 5.14 4.39
CA MET A 1033 -19.98 3.77 4.87
C MET A 1033 -19.22 3.74 6.19
N PHE A 1034 -18.21 4.60 6.35
CA PHE A 1034 -17.46 4.71 7.60
C PHE A 1034 -18.34 5.20 8.77
N ASN A 1035 -19.22 6.18 8.53
CA ASN A 1035 -20.16 6.63 9.56
C ASN A 1035 -21.18 5.56 9.91
N GLU A 1036 -21.68 4.80 8.92
CA GLU A 1036 -22.58 3.66 9.14
C GLU A 1036 -21.90 2.56 9.97
N MET A 1037 -20.62 2.29 9.69
CA MET A 1037 -19.81 1.35 10.48
C MET A 1037 -19.66 1.82 11.94
N LEU A 1038 -19.50 3.13 12.20
CA LEU A 1038 -19.39 3.66 13.56
C LEU A 1038 -20.70 3.62 14.36
N VAL A 1039 -21.84 3.72 13.66
CA VAL A 1039 -23.19 3.65 14.27
C VAL A 1039 -23.60 2.20 14.58
N THR A 1040 -23.10 1.25 13.79
CA THR A 1040 -23.38 -0.19 13.93
C THR A 1040 -22.64 -0.76 15.14
#